data_AF-A0A8T1HS34-F1
#
_entry.id   AF-A0A8T1HS34-F1
#
_cell.length_a   1.000
_cell.length_b   1.000
_cell.length_c   1.000
_cell.angle_alpha   90.00
_cell.angle_beta   90.00
_cell.angle_gamma   90.00
#
_symmetry.space_group_name_H-M   'P 1'
#
loop_
_entity.id
_entity.type
_entity.pdbx_description
1 polymer ?
#
loop_
_entity_poly.entity_id
_entity_poly.type
_entity_poly.pdbx_seq_one_letter_code
_entity_poly.pdbx_strand_id
1 'polypeptide(L)'
;MRVSGLLAILAATSTMAQDHTITFRSLKEEDSASSSLPSDSSFAFDGTNSDIAQQLYIRHQAGDTSAAVAINSIPTAVTDRLDPLKITFADLPGLVQRAILWDSGFGISPEGDPVQIWTIGDYTMADIAVPQDDITQVNCTMLQCPQPNDVPAYSSQYCSGTQILNVSRCVVDTFDDSGATNFLGTMWSTGGDSSMTPHIRLRDHTWTEPTTGISYSVYAVHTVSSADDPTWNQCPANDGYLSLIVPCHKRSEFTDAEMAAMTKPTGTAWVTTWLKDEFAVEDSGFEELLLIPIILVVIAAMGIGWFCWKRSTMLKREQSSSCDFDVVSPNYLDVAAHQQALRHTVTTTSHGPSISSHPDDYESAGSNQTFKILLHSQHLHGNRIPYENLLFQTELSKGASGEVWICRYGGQQVAVKKLLHTKDQKAEDVQVFAEEIELTASMLHPHIVKFIGVAWNSLSNLSMVLEYVPRGNLRDYLHKNSDLLSWARDRIYVAVAVAEALDRVGLLDGTDTPKRHQSPSIPRFDSRPVGMADHDTISLRSLASVSSSSSSSFEFDGTTSDIAQQLFIRHQAGDAGQRVNLTRIPAAVSDRLDPLNIKFKELPGLVQRAVLWDTGFAISPGNNPVQIWTMQNYTMADIAVPKADVSYVDCTYLNCSQPNGVTAHYAQYCTGWQMLNVSRCVADNFEDPGASGYMGMMWSTGGEPDMIPLIRLREHTWGQDIPQFGGRITFHVSVVHTVPNELDPAWDECPLDKGYASLTVPCHRRIEFTDEYMAANTTIPTERSG
;
A
#
# COMPACT_ATOMS: atom_id res chain seq x y z
N MET A 1 -48.00 0.42 69.11
CA MET A 1 -47.48 -0.46 68.04
C MET A 1 -48.61 -0.68 67.03
N ARG A 2 -48.33 -0.39 65.77
CA ARG A 2 -49.25 -0.11 64.63
C ARG A 2 -50.09 -1.36 64.24
N VAL A 3 -51.44 -1.33 64.18
CA VAL A 3 -52.44 -0.80 63.18
C VAL A 3 -52.47 -1.67 61.90
N SER A 4 -53.52 -2.38 61.44
CA SER A 4 -54.99 -2.21 61.23
C SER A 4 -55.43 -1.44 59.97
N GLY A 5 -56.30 -2.07 59.14
CA GLY A 5 -57.23 -1.44 58.16
C GLY A 5 -56.70 -1.27 56.72
N LEU A 6 -57.49 -1.17 55.64
CA LEU A 6 -58.93 -1.33 55.37
C LEU A 6 -59.14 -1.21 53.82
N LEU A 7 -60.26 -1.74 53.31
CA LEU A 7 -60.77 -1.63 51.93
C LEU A 7 -61.28 -0.21 51.54
N ALA A 8 -61.42 0.02 50.21
CA ALA A 8 -62.24 1.02 49.48
C ALA A 8 -61.70 2.49 49.42
N ILE A 9 -61.69 3.21 48.28
CA ILE A 9 -62.85 3.73 47.51
C ILE A 9 -62.52 4.02 46.01
N LEU A 10 -63.47 3.61 45.16
CA LEU A 10 -63.88 3.90 43.76
C LEU A 10 -63.36 5.09 42.90
N ALA A 11 -63.15 4.76 41.60
CA ALA A 11 -63.63 5.38 40.31
C ALA A 11 -63.35 6.87 40.01
N ALA A 12 -63.10 7.39 38.80
CA ALA A 12 -63.10 7.01 37.38
C ALA A 12 -62.14 8.02 36.66
N THR A 13 -61.49 7.78 35.52
CA THR A 13 -62.03 7.80 34.13
C THR A 13 -60.91 7.43 33.13
N SER A 14 -61.28 6.68 32.08
CA SER A 14 -60.69 6.50 30.73
C SER A 14 -59.30 7.10 30.44
N THR A 15 -58.33 6.35 29.90
CA THR A 15 -58.25 6.02 28.46
C THR A 15 -57.37 4.79 28.16
N MET A 16 -57.54 4.27 26.94
CA MET A 16 -57.08 2.99 26.40
C MET A 16 -55.57 2.76 26.37
N ALA A 17 -55.15 1.55 26.77
CA ALA A 17 -53.99 0.84 26.23
C ALA A 17 -54.32 -0.67 26.30
N GLN A 18 -54.26 -1.38 25.17
CA GLN A 18 -54.49 -2.82 25.12
C GLN A 18 -53.12 -3.53 25.09
N ASP A 19 -52.87 -4.29 26.14
CA ASP A 19 -51.67 -5.09 26.40
C ASP A 19 -51.45 -6.16 25.33
N HIS A 20 -50.22 -6.22 24.79
CA HIS A 20 -49.68 -7.42 24.17
C HIS A 20 -49.32 -8.43 25.26
N THR A 21 -49.94 -9.61 25.19
CA THR A 21 -49.70 -10.74 26.09
C THR A 21 -48.37 -11.40 25.71
N ILE A 22 -47.31 -11.19 26.49
CA ILE A 22 -46.04 -11.92 26.34
C ILE A 22 -46.15 -13.26 27.08
N THR A 23 -46.22 -14.34 26.31
CA THR A 23 -46.05 -15.72 26.80
C THR A 23 -44.59 -15.96 27.17
N PHE A 24 -44.30 -16.14 28.46
CA PHE A 24 -42.99 -16.63 28.91
C PHE A 24 -42.83 -18.11 28.51
N ARG A 25 -41.97 -18.39 27.52
CA ARG A 25 -41.39 -19.72 27.33
C ARG A 25 -40.11 -19.84 28.16
N SER A 26 -40.07 -20.96 28.87
CA SER A 26 -39.07 -21.42 29.81
C SER A 26 -37.62 -21.20 29.38
N LEU A 27 -36.82 -20.67 30.33
CA LEU A 27 -35.36 -20.74 30.35
C LEU A 27 -34.90 -22.16 30.06
N LYS A 28 -34.19 -22.33 28.94
CA LYS A 28 -33.30 -23.46 28.68
C LYS A 28 -32.20 -23.02 27.73
N GLU A 29 -30.98 -23.11 28.27
CA GLU A 29 -29.68 -23.20 27.59
C GLU A 29 -29.27 -22.02 26.70
N GLU A 30 -28.34 -21.22 27.24
CA GLU A 30 -27.31 -20.52 26.45
C GLU A 30 -26.62 -21.56 25.56
N ASP A 31 -26.95 -21.57 24.26
CA ASP A 31 -26.19 -22.33 23.27
C ASP A 31 -25.54 -21.37 22.26
N SER A 32 -24.22 -21.26 22.42
CA SER A 32 -23.21 -20.99 21.39
C SER A 32 -23.43 -19.82 20.43
N ALA A 33 -22.95 -18.62 20.80
CA ALA A 33 -22.36 -17.75 19.79
C ALA A 33 -21.14 -18.47 19.22
N SER A 34 -21.24 -18.96 17.97
CA SER A 34 -20.17 -19.64 17.26
C SER A 34 -18.89 -18.80 17.27
N SER A 35 -17.87 -19.26 17.99
CA SER A 35 -16.49 -18.74 17.87
C SER A 35 -15.78 -19.25 16.62
N SER A 36 -16.39 -20.16 15.85
CA SER A 36 -15.82 -20.65 14.61
C SER A 36 -15.87 -19.57 13.54
N LEU A 37 -14.73 -19.42 12.84
CA LEU A 37 -14.63 -18.59 11.64
C LEU A 37 -15.70 -19.03 10.61
N PRO A 38 -16.29 -18.10 9.86
CA PRO A 38 -17.27 -18.43 8.85
C PRO A 38 -16.69 -19.46 7.85
N SER A 39 -17.40 -20.58 7.64
CA SER A 39 -17.12 -21.49 6.52
C SER A 39 -17.46 -20.79 5.18
N ASP A 40 -17.04 -21.34 4.03
CA ASP A 40 -17.31 -20.89 2.64
C ASP A 40 -18.83 -20.80 2.27
N SER A 41 -19.69 -20.29 3.14
CA SER A 41 -21.04 -19.89 2.81
C SER A 41 -20.98 -18.61 1.98
N SER A 42 -21.61 -18.63 0.81
CA SER A 42 -21.72 -17.46 -0.05
C SER A 42 -22.56 -16.38 0.62
N PHE A 43 -21.92 -15.32 1.08
CA PHE A 43 -22.59 -14.06 1.38
C PHE A 43 -23.31 -13.58 0.10
N ALA A 44 -24.57 -13.17 0.25
CA ALA A 44 -25.40 -12.70 -0.86
C ALA A 44 -25.96 -11.32 -0.54
N PHE A 45 -25.85 -10.40 -1.49
CA PHE A 45 -26.40 -9.04 -1.39
C PHE A 45 -27.90 -8.99 -1.69
N ASP A 46 -28.66 -10.06 -1.48
CA ASP A 46 -30.09 -10.16 -1.82
C ASP A 46 -31.04 -9.53 -0.79
N GLY A 47 -30.49 -8.87 0.24
CA GLY A 47 -31.23 -8.23 1.32
C GLY A 47 -31.66 -9.19 2.44
N THR A 48 -31.29 -10.47 2.37
CA THR A 48 -31.56 -11.45 3.44
C THR A 48 -30.62 -11.28 4.64
N ASN A 49 -29.47 -10.63 4.43
CA ASN A 49 -28.47 -10.37 5.45
C ASN A 49 -27.66 -9.10 5.10
N SER A 50 -26.94 -8.59 6.09
CA SER A 50 -26.03 -7.44 6.01
C SER A 50 -24.70 -7.74 6.72
N ASP A 51 -24.24 -8.99 6.73
CA ASP A 51 -22.94 -9.38 7.29
C ASP A 51 -21.77 -8.94 6.39
N ILE A 52 -21.59 -7.63 6.26
CA ILE A 52 -20.51 -7.01 5.50
C ILE A 52 -19.14 -7.46 6.05
N ALA A 53 -19.04 -7.76 7.35
CA ALA A 53 -17.81 -8.27 7.96
C ALA A 53 -17.44 -9.65 7.41
N GLN A 54 -18.40 -10.57 7.27
CA GLN A 54 -18.19 -11.87 6.63
C GLN A 54 -17.74 -11.72 5.18
N GLN A 55 -18.37 -10.84 4.41
CA GLN A 55 -17.97 -10.59 3.02
C GLN A 55 -16.51 -10.09 2.94
N LEU A 56 -16.15 -9.11 3.78
CA LEU A 56 -14.79 -8.58 3.84
C LEU A 56 -13.76 -9.62 4.30
N TYR A 57 -14.14 -10.52 5.22
CA TYR A 57 -13.33 -11.67 5.62
C TYR A 57 -13.06 -12.61 4.44
N ILE A 58 -14.10 -12.99 3.67
CA ILE A 58 -13.96 -13.86 2.49
C ILE A 58 -13.02 -13.22 1.46
N ARG A 59 -13.16 -11.91 1.19
CA ARG A 59 -12.26 -11.19 0.27
C ARG A 59 -10.82 -11.16 0.79
N HIS A 60 -10.62 -10.90 2.08
CA HIS A 60 -9.30 -10.94 2.71
C HIS A 60 -8.63 -12.32 2.59
N GLN A 61 -9.38 -13.41 2.83
CA GLN A 61 -8.87 -14.78 2.64
C GLN A 61 -8.54 -15.09 1.17
N ALA A 62 -9.26 -14.47 0.22
CA ALA A 62 -8.96 -14.56 -1.21
C ALA A 62 -7.69 -13.78 -1.62
N GLY A 63 -7.07 -13.04 -0.70
CA GLY A 63 -5.86 -12.25 -0.95
C GLY A 63 -6.12 -10.86 -1.54
N ASP A 64 -7.37 -10.40 -1.51
CA ASP A 64 -7.71 -9.04 -1.95
C ASP A 64 -7.06 -7.99 -1.06
N THR A 65 -6.73 -6.85 -1.66
CA THR A 65 -6.28 -5.67 -0.92
C THR A 65 -7.21 -4.50 -1.20
N SER A 66 -7.34 -3.62 -0.22
CA SER A 66 -8.08 -2.37 -0.35
C SER A 66 -7.39 -1.28 0.44
N ALA A 67 -7.52 -0.04 -0.02
CA ALA A 67 -6.96 1.12 0.65
C ALA A 67 -7.44 1.18 2.11
N ALA A 68 -6.60 1.74 2.98
CA ALA A 68 -6.99 2.03 4.36
C ALA A 68 -8.23 2.94 4.38
N VAL A 69 -9.09 2.76 5.37
CA VAL A 69 -10.29 3.59 5.51
C VAL A 69 -9.86 4.97 5.99
N ALA A 70 -10.11 6.00 5.19
CA ALA A 70 -9.90 7.38 5.60
C ALA A 70 -10.98 7.78 6.62
N ILE A 71 -10.60 7.81 7.90
CA ILE A 71 -11.48 8.24 9.00
C ILE A 71 -10.82 9.33 9.84
N ASN A 72 -11.60 10.32 10.29
CA ASN A 72 -11.08 11.45 11.07
C ASN A 72 -10.69 11.05 12.50
N SER A 73 -11.34 10.04 13.07
CA SER A 73 -11.04 9.51 14.39
C SER A 73 -11.42 8.03 14.50
N ILE A 74 -10.76 7.29 15.38
CA ILE A 74 -11.09 5.88 15.65
C ILE A 74 -12.09 5.83 16.81
N PRO A 75 -13.26 5.18 16.66
CA PRO A 75 -14.24 5.09 17.74
C PRO A 75 -13.69 4.35 18.96
N THR A 76 -14.01 4.82 20.16
CA THR A 76 -13.58 4.18 21.42
C THR A 76 -14.04 2.72 21.51
N ALA A 77 -15.24 2.40 21.00
CA ALA A 77 -15.72 1.03 20.96
C ALA A 77 -14.85 0.09 20.09
N VAL A 78 -14.15 0.63 19.08
CA VAL A 78 -13.21 -0.12 18.26
C VAL A 78 -11.88 -0.27 18.99
N THR A 79 -11.35 0.80 19.60
CA THR A 79 -10.11 0.70 20.39
C THR A 79 -10.27 -0.23 21.59
N ASP A 80 -11.39 -0.18 22.31
CA ASP A 80 -11.68 -1.05 23.45
C ASP A 80 -11.69 -2.55 23.07
N ARG A 81 -12.01 -2.86 21.80
CA ARG A 81 -11.93 -4.23 21.26
C ARG A 81 -10.52 -4.64 20.85
N LEU A 82 -9.72 -3.69 20.36
CA LEU A 82 -8.37 -3.93 19.85
C LEU A 82 -7.30 -3.91 20.94
N ASP A 83 -7.47 -3.09 21.97
CA ASP A 83 -6.50 -2.91 23.07
C ASP A 83 -6.18 -4.22 23.81
N PRO A 84 -7.16 -5.09 24.16
CA PRO A 84 -6.86 -6.38 24.79
C PRO A 84 -6.07 -7.33 23.89
N LEU A 85 -6.13 -7.12 22.57
CA LEU A 85 -5.40 -7.89 21.57
C LEU A 85 -4.05 -7.25 21.20
N LYS A 86 -3.75 -6.06 21.74
CA LYS A 86 -2.56 -5.24 21.44
C LYS A 86 -2.41 -4.93 19.94
N ILE A 87 -3.54 -4.68 19.29
CA ILE A 87 -3.60 -4.36 17.86
C ILE A 87 -3.79 -2.84 17.69
N THR A 88 -3.00 -2.20 16.84
CA THR A 88 -3.28 -0.81 16.42
C THR A 88 -4.22 -0.83 15.21
N PHE A 89 -5.29 -0.03 15.22
CA PHE A 89 -6.21 0.06 14.07
C PHE A 89 -5.51 0.43 12.75
N ALA A 90 -4.52 1.32 12.80
CA ALA A 90 -3.77 1.76 11.63
C ALA A 90 -2.91 0.64 10.99
N ASP A 91 -2.56 -0.39 11.75
CA ASP A 91 -1.75 -1.52 11.27
C ASP A 91 -2.61 -2.60 10.58
N LEU A 92 -3.94 -2.51 10.71
CA LEU A 92 -4.87 -3.44 10.06
C LEU A 92 -5.00 -3.14 8.56
N PRO A 93 -5.09 -4.17 7.69
CA PRO A 93 -5.40 -3.97 6.28
C PRO A 93 -6.75 -3.27 6.08
N GLY A 94 -6.90 -2.53 4.98
CA GLY A 94 -8.10 -1.72 4.72
C GLY A 94 -9.43 -2.49 4.68
N LEU A 95 -9.41 -3.78 4.31
CA LEU A 95 -10.58 -4.65 4.39
C LEU A 95 -10.96 -4.95 5.84
N VAL A 96 -9.96 -5.23 6.68
CA VAL A 96 -10.14 -5.57 8.11
C VAL A 96 -10.58 -4.34 8.90
N GLN A 97 -10.05 -3.16 8.56
CA GLN A 97 -10.51 -1.88 9.12
C GLN A 97 -12.01 -1.65 8.88
N ARG A 98 -12.51 -1.92 7.67
CA ARG A 98 -13.97 -1.83 7.37
C ARG A 98 -14.76 -2.88 8.14
N ALA A 99 -14.24 -4.11 8.21
CA ALA A 99 -14.94 -5.21 8.85
C ALA A 99 -15.13 -4.94 10.34
N ILE A 100 -14.09 -4.48 11.05
CA ILE A 100 -14.19 -4.17 12.47
C ILE A 100 -15.07 -2.94 12.74
N LEU A 101 -15.05 -1.93 11.86
CA LEU A 101 -15.95 -0.77 11.96
C LEU A 101 -17.42 -1.21 11.83
N TRP A 102 -17.75 -1.96 10.78
CA TRP A 102 -19.11 -2.45 10.54
C TRP A 102 -19.60 -3.36 11.67
N ASP A 103 -18.79 -4.35 12.05
CA ASP A 103 -19.12 -5.31 13.10
C ASP A 103 -19.30 -4.60 14.46
N SER A 104 -18.55 -3.52 14.72
CA SER A 104 -18.73 -2.67 15.91
C SER A 104 -19.90 -1.69 15.81
N GLY A 105 -20.65 -1.69 14.71
CA GLY A 105 -21.83 -0.83 14.51
C GLY A 105 -21.50 0.59 14.07
N PHE A 106 -20.57 0.77 13.13
CA PHE A 106 -20.24 2.09 12.56
C PHE A 106 -20.39 2.11 11.03
N GLY A 107 -20.90 3.23 10.53
CA GLY A 107 -20.80 3.64 9.12
C GLY A 107 -19.97 4.93 9.01
N ILE A 108 -19.60 5.34 7.79
CA ILE A 108 -18.72 6.50 7.55
C ILE A 108 -19.49 7.64 6.90
N SER A 109 -19.51 8.80 7.53
CA SER A 109 -20.13 10.02 7.00
C SER A 109 -19.42 10.52 5.72
N PRO A 110 -20.05 11.41 4.95
CA PRO A 110 -19.40 12.05 3.79
C PRO A 110 -18.13 12.83 4.14
N GLU A 111 -18.01 13.29 5.39
CA GLU A 111 -16.86 14.03 5.90
C GLU A 111 -15.74 13.11 6.43
N GLY A 112 -15.95 11.78 6.43
CA GLY A 112 -14.99 10.80 6.92
C GLY A 112 -15.13 10.48 8.41
N ASP A 113 -16.23 10.85 9.06
CA ASP A 113 -16.45 10.53 10.46
C ASP A 113 -17.13 9.17 10.62
N PRO A 114 -16.63 8.28 11.50
CA PRO A 114 -17.38 7.10 11.89
C PRO A 114 -18.59 7.48 12.75
N VAL A 115 -19.77 7.11 12.30
CA VAL A 115 -21.05 7.42 12.95
C VAL A 115 -21.65 6.13 13.51
N GLN A 116 -22.09 6.18 14.76
CA GLN A 116 -22.66 5.02 15.46
C GLN A 116 -24.01 4.61 14.84
N ILE A 117 -24.18 3.30 14.69
CA ILE A 117 -25.41 2.62 14.30
C ILE A 117 -25.90 1.79 15.49
N TRP A 118 -27.19 1.87 15.79
CA TRP A 118 -27.93 1.02 16.72
C TRP A 118 -28.88 0.13 15.94
N THR A 119 -29.16 -1.07 16.47
CA THR A 119 -30.14 -1.99 15.91
C THR A 119 -31.43 -1.96 16.72
N ILE A 120 -32.57 -2.11 16.02
CA ILE A 120 -33.90 -2.07 16.61
C ILE A 120 -34.28 -3.49 17.05
N GLY A 121 -34.69 -3.67 18.31
CA GLY A 121 -35.05 -4.98 18.83
C GLY A 121 -33.86 -5.95 18.87
N ASP A 122 -34.11 -7.19 18.44
CA ASP A 122 -33.14 -8.29 18.51
C ASP A 122 -32.28 -8.43 17.22
N TYR A 123 -32.38 -7.50 16.27
CA TYR A 123 -31.54 -7.51 15.07
C TYR A 123 -30.07 -7.27 15.40
N THR A 124 -29.18 -7.85 14.60
CA THR A 124 -27.74 -7.61 14.66
C THR A 124 -27.27 -6.82 13.44
N MET A 125 -26.01 -6.36 13.42
CA MET A 125 -25.43 -5.73 12.22
C MET A 125 -25.44 -6.67 11.00
N ALA A 126 -25.53 -7.99 11.20
CA ALA A 126 -25.69 -8.97 10.13
C ALA A 126 -27.14 -9.09 9.61
N ASP A 127 -28.12 -8.46 10.26
CA ASP A 127 -29.56 -8.65 9.98
C ASP A 127 -30.34 -7.33 9.75
N ILE A 128 -29.64 -6.20 9.63
CA ILE A 128 -30.28 -4.89 9.43
C ILE A 128 -30.69 -4.63 7.99
N ALA A 129 -30.20 -5.41 7.02
CA ALA A 129 -30.75 -5.38 5.66
C ALA A 129 -32.26 -5.66 5.69
N VAL A 130 -33.00 -4.91 4.88
CA VAL A 130 -34.46 -5.07 4.76
C VAL A 130 -34.76 -5.96 3.55
N PRO A 131 -35.37 -7.15 3.72
CA PRO A 131 -35.75 -8.01 2.62
C PRO A 131 -36.79 -7.36 1.72
N GLN A 132 -36.81 -7.77 0.45
CA GLN A 132 -37.78 -7.32 -0.54
C GLN A 132 -39.24 -7.46 -0.05
N ASP A 133 -39.57 -8.57 0.60
CA ASP A 133 -40.92 -8.85 1.09
C ASP A 133 -41.39 -7.79 2.09
N ASP A 134 -40.53 -7.30 2.98
CA ASP A 134 -40.88 -6.28 3.97
C ASP A 134 -41.15 -4.93 3.29
N ILE A 135 -40.37 -4.58 2.27
CA ILE A 135 -40.60 -3.37 1.46
C ILE A 135 -41.93 -3.43 0.70
N THR A 136 -42.31 -4.61 0.20
CA THR A 136 -43.62 -4.77 -0.44
C THR A 136 -44.78 -4.67 0.55
N GLN A 137 -44.60 -5.12 1.80
CA GLN A 137 -45.63 -5.05 2.84
C GLN A 137 -45.99 -3.61 3.23
N VAL A 138 -45.06 -2.66 3.11
CA VAL A 138 -45.33 -1.23 3.32
C VAL A 138 -45.84 -0.51 2.07
N ASN A 139 -46.21 -1.25 1.01
CA ASN A 139 -46.74 -0.74 -0.26
C ASN A 139 -45.77 0.21 -1.00
N CYS A 140 -44.47 -0.07 -0.97
CA CYS A 140 -43.52 0.62 -1.82
C CYS A 140 -43.48 0.00 -3.21
N THR A 141 -43.38 0.85 -4.23
CA THR A 141 -43.17 0.40 -5.61
C THR A 141 -41.69 0.11 -5.83
N MET A 142 -41.39 -1.03 -6.43
CA MET A 142 -40.01 -1.47 -6.67
C MET A 142 -39.64 -1.33 -8.14
N LEU A 143 -38.41 -0.91 -8.38
CA LEU A 143 -37.75 -0.99 -9.67
C LEU A 143 -36.95 -2.30 -9.72
N GLN A 144 -37.29 -3.17 -10.66
CA GLN A 144 -36.52 -4.39 -10.91
C GLN A 144 -35.39 -4.08 -11.89
N CYS A 145 -34.15 -4.36 -11.49
CA CYS A 145 -32.96 -4.15 -12.29
C CYS A 145 -32.34 -5.50 -12.69
N PRO A 146 -32.11 -5.74 -13.99
CA PRO A 146 -31.34 -6.91 -14.43
C PRO A 146 -29.89 -6.79 -13.95
N GLN A 147 -29.24 -7.94 -13.73
CA GLN A 147 -27.83 -8.05 -13.32
C GLN A 147 -27.10 -9.10 -14.16
N PRO A 148 -25.76 -9.07 -14.24
CA PRO A 148 -24.97 -10.01 -15.05
C PRO A 148 -25.09 -11.49 -14.65
N ASN A 149 -25.50 -11.79 -13.43
CA ASN A 149 -25.65 -13.15 -12.91
C ASN A 149 -27.05 -13.76 -13.16
N ASP A 150 -27.88 -13.10 -13.97
CA ASP A 150 -29.28 -13.47 -14.24
C ASP A 150 -30.20 -13.51 -13.01
N VAL A 151 -29.73 -13.02 -11.85
CA VAL A 151 -30.54 -12.83 -10.64
C VAL A 151 -30.97 -11.36 -10.58
N PRO A 152 -32.27 -11.04 -10.63
CA PRO A 152 -32.72 -9.66 -10.61
C PRO A 152 -32.48 -9.03 -9.24
N ALA A 153 -32.04 -7.77 -9.27
CA ALA A 153 -31.96 -6.90 -8.12
C ALA A 153 -33.17 -5.96 -8.07
N TYR A 154 -33.42 -5.39 -6.89
CA TYR A 154 -34.57 -4.52 -6.66
C TYR A 154 -34.13 -3.26 -5.93
N SER A 155 -34.66 -2.10 -6.34
CA SER A 155 -34.53 -0.83 -5.62
C SER A 155 -35.90 -0.19 -5.37
N SER A 156 -35.95 0.73 -4.41
CA SER A 156 -37.15 1.52 -4.14
C SER A 156 -37.40 2.52 -5.28
N GLN A 157 -38.49 2.36 -6.02
CA GLN A 157 -38.91 3.30 -7.05
C GLN A 157 -39.77 4.42 -6.46
N TYR A 158 -40.85 4.06 -5.77
CA TYR A 158 -41.72 5.03 -5.10
C TYR A 158 -42.04 4.53 -3.69
N CYS A 159 -41.50 5.23 -2.69
CA CYS A 159 -41.62 4.88 -1.29
C CYS A 159 -41.50 6.18 -0.48
N SER A 160 -42.46 6.48 0.38
CA SER A 160 -42.36 7.63 1.29
C SER A 160 -41.39 7.33 2.43
N GLY A 161 -40.89 8.40 3.08
CA GLY A 161 -40.02 8.23 4.24
C GLY A 161 -40.69 7.43 5.35
N THR A 162 -41.99 7.64 5.60
CA THR A 162 -42.73 6.83 6.59
C THR A 162 -42.79 5.35 6.22
N GLN A 163 -43.01 5.02 4.95
CA GLN A 163 -43.10 3.62 4.53
C GLN A 163 -41.78 2.90 4.71
N ILE A 164 -40.68 3.48 4.22
CA ILE A 164 -39.36 2.85 4.28
C ILE A 164 -38.86 2.73 5.72
N LEU A 165 -39.06 3.78 6.53
CA LEU A 165 -38.65 3.80 7.94
C LEU A 165 -39.45 2.79 8.79
N ASN A 166 -40.70 2.49 8.45
CA ASN A 166 -41.51 1.51 9.19
C ASN A 166 -40.98 0.07 9.11
N VAL A 167 -40.09 -0.22 8.15
CA VAL A 167 -39.42 -1.53 8.01
C VAL A 167 -37.92 -1.46 8.22
N SER A 168 -37.37 -0.26 8.44
CA SER A 168 -35.97 -0.06 8.79
C SER A 168 -35.64 -0.72 10.13
N ARG A 169 -34.44 -1.30 10.23
CA ARG A 169 -34.00 -2.12 11.38
C ARG A 169 -32.88 -1.47 12.19
N CYS A 170 -32.53 -0.24 11.85
CA CYS A 170 -31.40 0.48 12.44
C CYS A 170 -31.73 1.96 12.68
N VAL A 171 -31.00 2.55 13.62
CA VAL A 171 -30.95 3.98 13.90
C VAL A 171 -29.50 4.43 13.84
N VAL A 172 -29.23 5.56 13.20
CA VAL A 172 -27.88 6.09 13.00
C VAL A 172 -27.77 7.44 13.69
N ASP A 173 -26.62 7.70 14.32
CA ASP A 173 -26.37 8.96 15.03
C ASP A 173 -26.44 10.15 14.06
N THR A 174 -26.73 11.34 14.58
CA THR A 174 -26.82 12.52 13.73
C THR A 174 -25.46 12.90 13.16
N PHE A 175 -25.39 13.12 11.85
CA PHE A 175 -24.21 13.64 11.15
C PHE A 175 -24.63 14.66 10.09
N ASP A 176 -23.67 15.50 9.68
CA ASP A 176 -23.87 16.49 8.63
C ASP A 176 -23.58 15.90 7.24
N ASP A 177 -24.49 16.15 6.31
CA ASP A 177 -24.35 15.81 4.89
C ASP A 177 -24.77 17.02 4.07
N SER A 178 -23.80 17.88 3.74
CA SER A 178 -24.03 19.10 2.96
C SER A 178 -24.62 18.81 1.57
N GLY A 179 -24.47 17.59 1.06
CA GLY A 179 -25.05 17.13 -0.20
C GLY A 179 -26.43 16.48 -0.09
N ALA A 180 -27.00 16.35 1.11
CA ALA A 180 -28.22 15.57 1.36
C ALA A 180 -29.41 15.95 0.46
N THR A 181 -29.64 17.25 0.25
CA THR A 181 -30.77 17.77 -0.54
C THR A 181 -30.61 17.61 -2.04
N ASN A 182 -29.37 17.42 -2.51
CA ASN A 182 -29.04 17.25 -3.93
C ASN A 182 -28.70 15.80 -4.27
N PHE A 183 -28.63 14.91 -3.27
CA PHE A 183 -28.29 13.52 -3.44
C PHE A 183 -29.53 12.73 -3.85
N LEU A 184 -29.66 12.51 -5.16
CA LEU A 184 -30.73 11.72 -5.75
C LEU A 184 -30.43 10.21 -5.71
N GLY A 185 -29.77 9.71 -4.66
CA GLY A 185 -29.40 8.30 -4.56
C GLY A 185 -30.58 7.40 -4.20
N THR A 186 -30.35 6.08 -4.26
CA THR A 186 -31.35 5.10 -3.83
C THR A 186 -31.37 4.99 -2.30
N MET A 187 -32.56 4.83 -1.70
CA MET A 187 -32.73 4.72 -0.23
C MET A 187 -32.76 3.27 0.28
N TRP A 188 -33.18 2.35 -0.59
CA TRP A 188 -33.13 0.91 -0.34
C TRP A 188 -32.92 0.18 -1.66
N SER A 189 -32.03 -0.81 -1.63
CA SER A 189 -31.82 -1.74 -2.73
C SER A 189 -31.17 -3.04 -2.29
N THR A 190 -31.35 -4.04 -3.13
CA THR A 190 -30.70 -5.35 -3.09
C THR A 190 -29.84 -5.54 -4.34
N GLY A 191 -28.96 -6.51 -4.35
CA GLY A 191 -28.02 -6.78 -5.44
C GLY A 191 -26.61 -6.30 -5.12
N GLY A 192 -25.64 -6.88 -5.81
CA GLY A 192 -24.22 -6.63 -5.59
C GLY A 192 -23.38 -7.71 -6.22
N ASP A 193 -22.20 -7.35 -6.70
CA ASP A 193 -21.22 -8.33 -7.16
C ASP A 193 -20.64 -9.05 -5.94
N SER A 194 -20.75 -10.37 -5.85
CA SER A 194 -20.15 -11.17 -4.77
C SER A 194 -18.63 -11.03 -4.63
N SER A 195 -17.95 -10.46 -5.63
CA SER A 195 -16.52 -10.17 -5.61
C SER A 195 -16.19 -8.72 -5.25
N MET A 196 -17.18 -7.84 -5.11
CA MET A 196 -16.90 -6.45 -4.75
C MET A 196 -16.43 -6.33 -3.30
N THR A 197 -15.62 -5.30 -3.05
CA THR A 197 -15.31 -4.84 -1.70
C THR A 197 -16.38 -3.86 -1.24
N PRO A 198 -17.26 -4.24 -0.29
CA PRO A 198 -18.31 -3.34 0.17
C PRO A 198 -17.74 -2.13 0.92
N HIS A 199 -18.31 -0.96 0.63
CA HIS A 199 -18.19 0.26 1.41
C HIS A 199 -19.22 0.25 2.55
N ILE A 200 -19.07 1.16 3.53
CA ILE A 200 -20.00 1.33 4.66
C ILE A 200 -20.38 2.81 4.80
N ARG A 201 -20.79 3.40 3.67
CA ARG A 201 -20.88 4.86 3.52
C ARG A 201 -22.27 5.36 3.88
N LEU A 202 -22.35 6.38 4.73
CA LEU A 202 -23.62 6.95 5.17
C LEU A 202 -24.03 8.13 4.29
N ARG A 203 -25.31 8.20 3.98
CA ARG A 203 -25.95 9.32 3.26
C ARG A 203 -27.25 9.71 3.94
N ASP A 204 -27.52 11.00 3.99
CA ASP A 204 -28.82 11.55 4.39
C ASP A 204 -29.66 11.82 3.13
N HIS A 205 -30.78 11.11 3.00
CA HIS A 205 -31.77 11.37 1.96
C HIS A 205 -32.85 12.28 2.51
N THR A 206 -32.72 13.58 2.24
CA THR A 206 -33.69 14.58 2.70
C THR A 206 -34.45 15.18 1.52
N TRP A 207 -35.79 15.08 1.56
CA TRP A 207 -36.67 15.68 0.56
C TRP A 207 -37.99 16.15 1.17
N THR A 208 -38.66 17.08 0.49
CA THR A 208 -40.05 17.46 0.80
C THR A 208 -40.96 16.91 -0.26
N GLU A 209 -41.92 16.08 0.13
CA GLU A 209 -42.86 15.49 -0.81
C GLU A 209 -43.79 16.57 -1.41
N PRO A 210 -43.80 16.76 -2.75
CA PRO A 210 -44.53 17.86 -3.37
C PRO A 210 -46.05 17.82 -3.18
N THR A 211 -46.62 16.63 -2.99
CA THR A 211 -48.07 16.41 -2.90
C THR A 211 -48.61 16.65 -1.49
N THR A 212 -47.84 16.30 -0.46
CA THR A 212 -48.25 16.39 0.96
C THR A 212 -47.59 17.55 1.70
N GLY A 213 -46.45 18.06 1.20
CA GLY A 213 -45.63 19.07 1.87
C GLY A 213 -44.87 18.53 3.08
N ILE A 214 -44.85 17.23 3.31
CA ILE A 214 -44.14 16.59 4.43
C ILE A 214 -42.67 16.43 4.03
N SER A 215 -41.76 16.86 4.92
CA SER A 215 -40.34 16.61 4.77
C SER A 215 -39.94 15.31 5.45
N TYR A 216 -39.13 14.53 4.76
CA TYR A 216 -38.54 13.28 5.24
C TYR A 216 -37.01 13.40 5.27
N SER A 217 -36.39 12.69 6.20
CA SER A 217 -34.95 12.44 6.25
C SER A 217 -34.77 10.94 6.52
N VAL A 218 -34.17 10.23 5.58
CA VAL A 218 -33.90 8.79 5.68
C VAL A 218 -32.40 8.61 5.60
N TYR A 219 -31.80 8.07 6.65
CA TYR A 219 -30.39 7.73 6.61
C TYR A 219 -30.23 6.40 5.90
N ALA A 220 -29.17 6.23 5.12
CA ALA A 220 -28.92 4.98 4.42
C ALA A 220 -27.44 4.62 4.43
N VAL A 221 -27.16 3.34 4.60
CA VAL A 221 -25.82 2.77 4.39
C VAL A 221 -25.71 2.30 2.95
N HIS A 222 -24.72 2.81 2.24
CA HIS A 222 -24.38 2.50 0.86
C HIS A 222 -23.15 1.61 0.81
N THR A 223 -23.26 0.49 0.08
CA THR A 223 -22.18 -0.51 -0.04
C THR A 223 -21.24 -0.31 -1.22
N VAL A 224 -21.45 0.73 -2.03
CA VAL A 224 -20.60 1.10 -3.17
C VAL A 224 -20.09 2.53 -3.07
N SER A 225 -19.17 2.91 -3.96
CA SER A 225 -18.74 4.30 -4.12
C SER A 225 -19.90 5.17 -4.64
N SER A 226 -19.83 6.50 -4.46
CA SER A 226 -20.83 7.41 -5.04
C SER A 226 -20.93 7.30 -6.57
N ALA A 227 -19.84 6.92 -7.25
CA ALA A 227 -19.79 6.84 -8.71
C ALA A 227 -20.52 5.60 -9.23
N ASP A 228 -20.56 4.55 -8.41
CA ASP A 228 -21.22 3.28 -8.74
C ASP A 228 -22.64 3.20 -8.18
N ASP A 229 -23.06 4.19 -7.38
CA ASP A 229 -24.39 4.26 -6.80
C ASP A 229 -25.40 4.80 -7.84
N PRO A 230 -26.39 3.99 -8.27
CA PRO A 230 -27.35 4.43 -9.27
C PRO A 230 -28.25 5.54 -8.72
N THR A 231 -28.53 6.52 -9.57
CA THR A 231 -29.55 7.53 -9.29
C THR A 231 -30.90 6.86 -9.05
N TRP A 232 -31.69 7.42 -8.14
CA TRP A 232 -33.06 7.02 -7.84
C TRP A 232 -33.87 6.81 -9.14
N ASN A 233 -34.64 5.72 -9.15
CA ASN A 233 -35.46 5.30 -10.29
C ASN A 233 -34.64 4.96 -11.56
N GLN A 234 -33.36 4.60 -11.40
CA GLN A 234 -32.52 4.11 -12.49
C GLN A 234 -31.83 2.79 -12.11
N CYS A 235 -31.59 1.96 -13.11
CA CYS A 235 -30.71 0.81 -12.99
C CYS A 235 -29.28 1.19 -13.43
N PRO A 236 -28.25 0.44 -13.02
CA PRO A 236 -26.87 0.70 -13.38
C PRO A 236 -26.71 0.68 -14.91
N ALA A 237 -25.83 1.54 -15.42
CA ALA A 237 -25.50 1.54 -16.84
C ALA A 237 -24.82 0.22 -17.24
N ASN A 238 -25.00 -0.19 -18.50
CA ASN A 238 -24.36 -1.38 -19.10
C ASN A 238 -24.68 -2.71 -18.40
N ASP A 239 -25.90 -2.88 -17.89
CA ASP A 239 -26.34 -4.08 -17.17
C ASP A 239 -25.45 -4.44 -15.96
N GLY A 240 -24.88 -3.42 -15.28
CA GLY A 240 -24.04 -3.59 -14.10
C GLY A 240 -24.79 -4.08 -12.85
N TYR A 241 -24.04 -4.46 -11.82
CA TYR A 241 -24.63 -4.82 -10.53
C TYR A 241 -25.18 -3.58 -9.80
N LEU A 242 -26.33 -3.76 -9.15
CA LEU A 242 -26.87 -2.85 -8.14
C LEU A 242 -26.05 -3.02 -6.84
N SER A 243 -26.40 -2.31 -5.78
CA SER A 243 -25.74 -2.42 -4.48
C SER A 243 -26.74 -2.69 -3.37
N LEU A 244 -26.27 -3.22 -2.24
CA LEU A 244 -27.07 -3.33 -1.03
C LEU A 244 -27.12 -1.94 -0.37
N ILE A 245 -28.31 -1.40 -0.20
CA ILE A 245 -28.54 -0.13 0.50
C ILE A 245 -29.49 -0.37 1.66
N VAL A 246 -29.02 -0.07 2.87
CA VAL A 246 -29.74 -0.34 4.13
C VAL A 246 -30.33 0.96 4.68
N PRO A 247 -31.67 1.13 4.68
CA PRO A 247 -32.30 2.30 5.25
C PRO A 247 -32.30 2.24 6.79
N CYS A 248 -32.03 3.36 7.43
CA CYS A 248 -32.00 3.56 8.87
C CYS A 248 -32.71 4.86 9.25
N HIS A 249 -33.16 4.91 10.49
CA HIS A 249 -33.66 6.13 11.09
C HIS A 249 -32.54 7.09 11.49
N LYS A 250 -32.90 8.37 11.61
CA LYS A 250 -32.07 9.39 12.23
C LYS A 250 -32.27 9.41 13.75
N ARG A 251 -31.18 9.40 14.51
CA ARG A 251 -31.18 9.41 15.99
C ARG A 251 -32.01 10.54 16.60
N SER A 252 -32.07 11.71 15.96
CA SER A 252 -32.83 12.87 16.46
C SER A 252 -34.36 12.65 16.48
N GLU A 253 -34.86 11.60 15.83
CA GLU A 253 -36.28 11.23 15.83
C GLU A 253 -36.71 10.52 17.12
N PHE A 254 -35.76 10.07 17.94
CA PHE A 254 -35.99 9.26 19.13
C PHE A 254 -35.56 9.99 20.41
N THR A 255 -36.29 9.73 21.48
CA THR A 255 -35.92 10.14 22.83
C THR A 255 -34.79 9.29 23.39
N ASP A 256 -34.06 9.81 24.38
CA ASP A 256 -33.00 9.04 25.06
C ASP A 256 -33.53 7.75 25.71
N ALA A 257 -34.78 7.76 26.17
CA ALA A 257 -35.44 6.59 26.76
C ALA A 257 -35.74 5.51 25.71
N GLU A 258 -36.15 5.90 24.50
CA GLU A 258 -36.36 4.96 23.39
C GLU A 258 -35.03 4.39 22.90
N MET A 259 -33.99 5.22 22.83
CA MET A 259 -32.65 4.80 22.42
C MET A 259 -31.99 3.88 23.43
N ALA A 260 -32.31 4.02 24.72
CA ALA A 260 -31.86 3.08 25.75
C ALA A 260 -32.47 1.68 25.60
N ALA A 261 -33.58 1.53 24.87
CA ALA A 261 -34.18 0.25 24.54
C ALA A 261 -33.63 -0.37 23.23
N MET A 262 -32.81 0.37 22.48
CA MET A 262 -32.15 -0.13 21.28
C MET A 262 -30.83 -0.80 21.61
N THR A 263 -30.41 -1.70 20.73
CA THR A 263 -29.17 -2.45 20.92
C THR A 263 -28.02 -1.67 20.31
N LYS A 264 -27.03 -1.32 21.13
CA LYS A 264 -25.74 -0.78 20.68
C LYS A 264 -24.82 -1.97 20.33
N PRO A 265 -24.38 -2.14 19.07
CA PRO A 265 -23.49 -3.23 18.69
C PRO A 265 -22.15 -3.17 19.43
N THR A 266 -21.66 -4.33 19.86
CA THR A 266 -20.37 -4.49 20.53
C THR A 266 -19.37 -5.31 19.71
N GLY A 267 -19.77 -5.77 18.52
CA GLY A 267 -19.02 -6.71 17.70
C GLY A 267 -19.23 -8.18 18.05
N THR A 268 -19.01 -9.02 17.06
CA THR A 268 -19.18 -10.48 17.17
C THR A 268 -17.91 -11.17 17.66
N ALA A 269 -18.09 -12.32 18.32
CA ALA A 269 -16.98 -13.12 18.84
C ALA A 269 -16.08 -13.69 17.73
N TRP A 270 -16.63 -13.98 16.55
CA TRP A 270 -15.87 -14.55 15.44
C TRP A 270 -14.95 -13.51 14.81
N VAL A 271 -15.36 -12.25 14.67
CA VAL A 271 -14.47 -11.16 14.21
C VAL A 271 -13.34 -10.94 15.20
N THR A 272 -13.64 -10.98 16.51
CA THR A 272 -12.59 -10.92 17.54
C THR A 272 -11.64 -12.11 17.48
N THR A 273 -12.14 -13.30 17.15
CA THR A 273 -11.30 -14.50 16.96
C THR A 273 -10.41 -14.36 15.73
N TRP A 274 -10.96 -13.89 14.60
CA TRP A 274 -10.19 -13.55 13.40
C TRP A 274 -9.08 -12.52 13.69
N LEU A 275 -9.41 -11.44 14.41
CA LEU A 275 -8.44 -10.42 14.80
C LEU A 275 -7.31 -11.00 15.66
N LYS A 276 -7.68 -11.85 16.61
CA LYS A 276 -6.71 -12.50 17.50
C LYS A 276 -5.79 -13.46 16.74
N ASP A 277 -6.35 -14.28 15.87
CA ASP A 277 -5.61 -15.34 15.18
C ASP A 277 -4.63 -14.77 14.14
N GLU A 278 -4.96 -13.65 13.50
CA GLU A 278 -4.14 -13.07 12.43
C GLU A 278 -3.32 -11.85 12.82
N PHE A 279 -3.75 -11.07 13.83
CA PHE A 279 -3.15 -9.75 14.10
C PHE A 279 -2.71 -9.53 15.56
N ALA A 280 -3.16 -10.31 16.53
CA ALA A 280 -2.77 -10.09 17.93
C ALA A 280 -1.30 -10.44 18.21
N VAL A 281 -0.68 -9.68 19.10
CA VAL A 281 0.69 -9.90 19.57
C VAL A 281 0.64 -10.81 20.81
N GLU A 282 1.25 -12.00 20.77
CA GLU A 282 1.31 -12.90 21.93
C GLU A 282 2.11 -12.28 23.09
N ASP A 283 1.48 -12.22 24.28
CA ASP A 283 2.09 -11.66 25.48
C ASP A 283 3.01 -12.69 26.15
N SER A 284 4.33 -12.56 25.96
CA SER A 284 5.29 -13.34 26.74
C SER A 284 5.37 -12.75 28.16
N GLY A 285 4.47 -13.17 29.05
CA GLY A 285 4.47 -12.79 30.47
C GLY A 285 5.83 -13.05 31.11
N PHE A 286 6.59 -11.99 31.38
CA PHE A 286 7.88 -12.05 32.05
C PHE A 286 7.68 -11.67 33.53
N GLU A 287 7.77 -12.64 34.44
CA GLU A 287 7.65 -12.36 35.88
C GLU A 287 8.84 -11.51 36.39
N GLU A 288 8.54 -10.32 36.89
CA GLU A 288 9.47 -9.35 37.52
C GLU A 288 10.33 -9.93 38.67
N LEU A 289 9.99 -11.11 39.20
CA LEU A 289 10.68 -11.77 40.30
C LEU A 289 12.06 -12.36 39.92
N LEU A 290 12.35 -12.55 38.63
CA LEU A 290 13.62 -13.15 38.17
C LEU A 290 14.81 -12.18 38.16
N LEU A 291 14.61 -10.88 38.35
CA LEU A 291 15.68 -9.87 38.36
C LEU A 291 16.40 -9.74 39.71
N ILE A 292 15.74 -10.10 40.80
CA ILE A 292 16.27 -10.01 42.18
C ILE A 292 17.56 -10.84 42.36
N PRO A 293 17.66 -12.11 41.92
CA PRO A 293 18.90 -12.88 42.08
C PRO A 293 20.07 -12.32 41.25
N ILE A 294 19.80 -11.73 40.08
CA ILE A 294 20.85 -11.17 39.20
C ILE A 294 21.49 -9.94 39.85
N ILE A 295 20.69 -9.06 40.44
CA ILE A 295 21.18 -7.86 41.13
C ILE A 295 22.05 -8.23 42.35
N LEU A 296 21.66 -9.26 43.10
CA LEU A 296 22.44 -9.73 44.25
C LEU A 296 23.80 -10.31 43.85
N VAL A 297 23.88 -11.03 42.72
CA VAL A 297 25.14 -11.57 42.18
C VAL A 297 26.07 -10.45 41.73
N VAL A 298 25.55 -9.41 41.09
CA VAL A 298 26.35 -8.26 40.64
C VAL A 298 26.94 -7.48 41.82
N ILE A 299 26.16 -7.27 42.89
CA ILE A 299 26.65 -6.58 44.10
C ILE A 299 27.75 -7.40 44.79
N ALA A 300 27.60 -8.73 44.87
CA ALA A 300 28.62 -9.61 45.44
C ALA A 300 29.92 -9.59 44.61
N ALA A 301 29.81 -9.62 43.28
CA ALA A 301 30.97 -9.57 42.39
C ALA A 301 31.74 -8.24 42.50
N MET A 302 31.02 -7.11 42.63
CA MET A 302 31.66 -5.81 42.85
C MET A 302 32.38 -5.72 44.19
N GLY A 303 31.81 -6.31 45.25
CA GLY A 303 32.46 -6.40 46.58
C GLY A 303 33.75 -7.22 46.56
N ILE A 304 33.75 -8.36 45.86
CA ILE A 304 34.93 -9.22 45.70
C ILE A 304 36.01 -8.53 44.86
N GLY A 305 35.63 -7.88 43.76
CA GLY A 305 36.54 -7.12 42.91
C GLY A 305 37.26 -6.00 43.66
N TRP A 306 36.53 -5.24 44.49
CA TRP A 306 37.11 -4.19 45.33
C TRP A 306 38.08 -4.74 46.38
N PHE A 307 37.76 -5.88 47.01
CA PHE A 307 38.63 -6.54 47.98
C PHE A 307 39.93 -7.06 47.35
N CYS A 308 39.86 -7.67 46.17
CA CYS A 308 41.02 -8.14 45.42
C CYS A 308 41.92 -6.99 44.97
N TRP A 309 41.35 -5.87 44.51
CA TRP A 309 42.10 -4.69 44.09
C TRP A 309 42.79 -4.00 45.28
N LYS A 310 42.13 -3.92 46.44
CA LYS A 310 42.73 -3.36 47.67
C LYS A 310 43.88 -4.23 48.21
N ARG A 311 43.87 -5.54 47.96
CA ARG A 311 44.95 -6.45 48.37
C ARG A 311 46.15 -6.40 47.42
N SER A 312 45.95 -6.18 46.12
CA SER A 312 47.05 -6.13 45.15
C SER A 312 47.88 -4.84 45.22
N THR A 313 47.31 -3.75 45.75
CA THR A 313 47.99 -2.45 45.88
C THR A 313 48.96 -2.40 47.08
N MET A 314 48.80 -3.28 48.07
CA MET A 314 49.67 -3.35 49.26
C MET A 314 50.92 -4.23 49.08
N LEU A 315 51.07 -4.94 47.96
CA LEU A 315 52.18 -5.89 47.71
C LEU A 315 53.17 -5.45 46.62
N LYS A 316 52.98 -4.28 45.98
CA LYS A 316 53.90 -3.74 44.95
C LYS A 316 54.58 -2.46 45.40
N ARG A 317 55.24 -2.51 46.55
CA ARG A 317 56.25 -1.52 46.93
C ARG A 317 57.43 -2.22 47.59
N GLU A 318 58.16 -3.01 46.82
CA GLU A 318 59.60 -3.22 47.06
C GLU A 318 60.27 -3.82 45.82
N GLN A 319 61.45 -3.25 45.52
CA GLN A 319 62.54 -3.80 44.71
C GLN A 319 62.55 -3.57 43.19
N SER A 320 63.12 -2.42 42.81
CA SER A 320 63.90 -2.21 41.58
C SER A 320 65.38 -2.51 41.86
N SER A 321 66.13 -3.15 40.95
CA SER A 321 67.57 -2.86 40.68
C SER A 321 68.21 -3.84 39.66
N SER A 322 68.55 -3.33 38.46
CA SER A 322 69.86 -3.34 37.77
C SER A 322 70.63 -4.60 37.25
N CYS A 323 71.12 -4.44 36.00
CA CYS A 323 72.39 -4.88 35.33
C CYS A 323 72.58 -6.26 34.62
N ASP A 324 72.61 -6.21 33.27
CA ASP A 324 73.78 -6.34 32.34
C ASP A 324 74.24 -7.67 31.64
N PHE A 325 74.55 -7.51 30.34
CA PHE A 325 75.53 -8.14 29.40
C PHE A 325 75.43 -9.64 28.95
N ASP A 326 75.72 -10.14 27.72
CA ASP A 326 75.82 -9.67 26.31
C ASP A 326 76.19 -10.85 25.35
N VAL A 327 76.12 -10.60 24.02
CA VAL A 327 76.81 -11.23 22.83
C VAL A 327 76.46 -12.63 22.26
N VAL A 328 75.99 -12.67 21.00
CA VAL A 328 76.66 -13.15 19.74
C VAL A 328 75.61 -13.57 18.67
N SER A 329 75.74 -13.00 17.46
CA SER A 329 75.14 -13.39 16.17
C SER A 329 76.33 -13.66 15.19
N PRO A 330 76.23 -14.04 13.89
CA PRO A 330 75.07 -14.33 13.01
C PRO A 330 75.25 -15.43 11.90
N ASN A 331 74.19 -15.64 11.11
CA ASN A 331 74.10 -15.96 9.65
C ASN A 331 74.71 -17.23 8.99
N TYR A 332 73.89 -17.92 8.16
CA TYR A 332 74.21 -18.21 6.74
C TYR A 332 72.98 -18.56 5.87
N LEU A 333 73.10 -18.28 4.57
CA LEU A 333 72.11 -18.32 3.48
C LEU A 333 72.23 -19.59 2.59
N ASP A 334 71.20 -19.80 1.75
CA ASP A 334 71.20 -20.24 0.32
C ASP A 334 70.92 -21.70 -0.15
N VAL A 335 69.80 -21.81 -0.93
CA VAL A 335 69.58 -22.37 -2.30
C VAL A 335 70.11 -23.75 -2.73
N ALA A 336 69.22 -24.63 -3.24
CA ALA A 336 69.23 -25.17 -4.63
C ALA A 336 68.16 -26.26 -4.94
N ALA A 337 67.83 -26.35 -6.24
CA ALA A 337 66.78 -27.04 -7.01
C ALA A 337 66.63 -28.60 -6.94
N HIS A 338 65.41 -29.09 -7.28
CA HIS A 338 65.24 -30.27 -8.14
C HIS A 338 63.91 -30.34 -8.93
N GLN A 339 63.99 -30.91 -10.13
CA GLN A 339 62.99 -31.06 -11.20
C GLN A 339 62.09 -32.31 -11.09
N GLN A 340 61.06 -32.34 -11.97
CA GLN A 340 60.33 -33.47 -12.61
C GLN A 340 58.82 -33.48 -12.26
N ALA A 341 57.89 -33.09 -13.13
CA ALA A 341 57.45 -33.64 -14.44
C ALA A 341 56.57 -34.91 -14.32
N LEU A 342 55.27 -34.78 -14.58
CA LEU A 342 54.46 -35.76 -15.32
C LEU A 342 53.12 -35.16 -15.77
N ARG A 343 52.93 -35.15 -17.09
CA ARG A 343 51.68 -34.85 -17.82
C ARG A 343 50.87 -36.14 -17.98
N HIS A 344 49.55 -36.04 -18.05
CA HIS A 344 48.76 -36.87 -18.95
C HIS A 344 47.60 -36.07 -19.55
N THR A 345 47.56 -36.06 -20.88
CA THR A 345 46.49 -35.57 -21.75
C THR A 345 46.08 -36.76 -22.61
N VAL A 346 44.78 -37.00 -22.80
CA VAL A 346 44.27 -37.83 -23.89
C VAL A 346 43.09 -37.10 -24.54
N THR A 347 43.20 -36.94 -25.85
CA THR A 347 42.17 -36.48 -26.79
C THR A 347 41.87 -37.66 -27.72
N THR A 348 40.61 -37.90 -28.07
CA THR A 348 40.25 -38.61 -29.31
C THR A 348 38.94 -38.05 -29.88
N THR A 349 38.95 -37.91 -31.19
CA THR A 349 37.92 -37.40 -32.11
C THR A 349 37.15 -38.55 -32.76
N SER A 350 35.88 -38.35 -33.16
CA SER A 350 35.39 -38.52 -34.56
C SER A 350 33.85 -38.61 -34.73
N HIS A 351 33.34 -37.77 -35.65
CA HIS A 351 32.38 -38.02 -36.76
C HIS A 351 30.91 -38.45 -36.47
N GLY A 352 29.96 -37.66 -37.01
CA GLY A 352 28.51 -37.88 -36.99
C GLY A 352 27.95 -38.77 -38.12
N PRO A 353 26.62 -38.85 -38.25
CA PRO A 353 25.98 -38.36 -39.49
C PRO A 353 24.62 -37.66 -39.28
N SER A 354 24.21 -36.91 -40.30
CA SER A 354 22.94 -36.17 -40.46
C SER A 354 21.97 -36.88 -41.42
N ILE A 355 20.65 -36.69 -41.22
CA ILE A 355 19.45 -36.80 -42.12
C ILE A 355 18.25 -36.41 -41.20
N SER A 356 17.53 -35.27 -41.25
CA SER A 356 16.68 -34.54 -42.22
C SER A 356 15.19 -34.98 -42.29
N SER A 357 14.26 -34.11 -41.83
CA SER A 357 13.00 -33.62 -42.48
C SER A 357 11.96 -33.16 -41.43
N HIS A 358 11.82 -31.86 -41.09
CA HIS A 358 10.90 -30.82 -41.65
C HIS A 358 9.42 -30.90 -41.19
N PRO A 359 8.65 -29.78 -41.17
CA PRO A 359 8.73 -28.60 -40.29
C PRO A 359 7.37 -28.30 -39.60
N ASP A 360 7.35 -27.35 -38.68
CA ASP A 360 6.22 -26.47 -38.30
C ASP A 360 6.28 -26.21 -36.78
N ASP A 361 6.77 -25.01 -36.42
CA ASP A 361 6.17 -24.13 -35.41
C ASP A 361 7.19 -23.06 -34.97
N TYR A 362 6.98 -21.86 -35.53
CA TYR A 362 7.25 -20.54 -34.95
C TYR A 362 8.54 -20.38 -34.09
N GLU A 363 9.69 -20.14 -34.75
CA GLU A 363 10.88 -19.65 -34.04
C GLU A 363 10.67 -18.19 -33.58
N SER A 364 10.39 -18.01 -32.30
CA SER A 364 10.40 -16.71 -31.63
C SER A 364 11.83 -16.24 -31.35
N ALA A 365 12.13 -14.96 -31.64
CA ALA A 365 13.45 -14.34 -31.48
C ALA A 365 14.05 -14.48 -30.06
N GLY A 366 13.22 -14.65 -29.02
CA GLY A 366 13.67 -14.84 -27.63
C GLY A 366 14.40 -16.16 -27.36
N SER A 367 14.18 -17.20 -28.16
CA SER A 367 14.82 -18.51 -27.92
C SER A 367 16.33 -18.51 -28.23
N ASN A 368 16.79 -17.74 -29.22
CA ASN A 368 18.21 -17.71 -29.61
C ASN A 368 19.06 -17.00 -28.55
N GLN A 369 18.57 -15.85 -28.05
CA GLN A 369 19.25 -15.07 -27.02
C GLN A 369 19.32 -15.83 -25.68
N THR A 370 18.25 -16.54 -25.31
CA THR A 370 18.23 -17.41 -24.14
C THR A 370 19.33 -18.48 -24.20
N PHE A 371 19.47 -19.19 -25.33
CA PHE A 371 20.55 -20.16 -25.49
C PHE A 371 21.95 -19.52 -25.50
N LYS A 372 22.07 -18.30 -26.03
CA LYS A 372 23.32 -17.54 -26.00
C LYS A 372 23.77 -17.30 -24.55
N ILE A 373 22.86 -16.86 -23.68
CA ILE A 373 23.14 -16.64 -22.25
C ILE A 373 23.52 -17.97 -21.57
N LEU A 374 22.65 -18.99 -21.67
CA LEU A 374 22.82 -20.25 -20.95
C LEU A 374 24.06 -21.05 -21.37
N LEU A 375 24.51 -20.93 -22.63
CA LEU A 375 25.63 -21.71 -23.16
C LEU A 375 26.94 -20.94 -23.26
N HIS A 376 26.91 -19.61 -23.40
CA HIS A 376 28.11 -18.80 -23.66
C HIS A 376 28.42 -17.78 -22.57
N SER A 377 27.57 -17.62 -21.55
CA SER A 377 27.89 -16.76 -20.41
C SER A 377 29.09 -17.31 -19.64
N GLN A 378 30.14 -16.50 -19.52
CA GLN A 378 31.32 -16.85 -18.71
C GLN A 378 30.98 -17.14 -17.24
N HIS A 379 29.85 -16.61 -16.73
CA HIS A 379 29.41 -16.80 -15.35
C HIS A 379 28.65 -18.13 -15.15
N LEU A 380 28.11 -18.70 -16.22
CA LEU A 380 27.36 -19.97 -16.19
C LEU A 380 28.20 -21.17 -16.67
N HIS A 381 29.36 -20.93 -17.29
CA HIS A 381 30.29 -21.97 -17.71
C HIS A 381 30.69 -22.89 -16.54
N GLY A 382 30.40 -24.18 -16.68
CA GLY A 382 30.72 -25.20 -15.66
C GLY A 382 29.71 -25.32 -14.52
N ASN A 383 28.67 -24.47 -14.47
CA ASN A 383 27.65 -24.46 -13.42
C ASN A 383 26.33 -25.15 -13.84
N ARG A 384 26.35 -25.87 -14.98
CA ARG A 384 25.18 -26.62 -15.46
C ARG A 384 24.98 -27.89 -14.64
N ILE A 385 23.79 -28.03 -14.06
CA ILE A 385 23.36 -29.19 -13.29
C ILE A 385 22.39 -30.03 -14.16
N PRO A 386 22.59 -31.36 -14.28
CA PRO A 386 21.59 -32.23 -14.91
C PRO A 386 20.27 -32.12 -14.14
N TYR A 387 19.17 -31.82 -14.84
CA TYR A 387 17.88 -31.51 -14.21
C TYR A 387 17.38 -32.67 -13.35
N GLU A 388 17.60 -33.90 -13.80
CA GLU A 388 17.31 -35.15 -13.10
C GLU A 388 18.03 -35.31 -11.75
N ASN A 389 19.09 -34.54 -11.49
CA ASN A 389 19.79 -34.56 -10.20
C ASN A 389 19.13 -33.66 -9.14
N LEU A 390 18.11 -32.87 -9.51
CA LEU A 390 17.33 -32.07 -8.58
C LEU A 390 16.14 -32.89 -8.05
N LEU A 391 16.18 -33.25 -6.77
CA LEU A 391 15.08 -33.95 -6.11
C LEU A 391 14.17 -32.93 -5.41
N PHE A 392 13.07 -32.54 -6.06
CA PHE A 392 12.08 -31.60 -5.52
C PHE A 392 11.39 -32.19 -4.27
N GLN A 393 11.29 -31.38 -3.21
CA GLN A 393 10.71 -31.80 -1.93
C GLN A 393 9.44 -31.01 -1.59
N THR A 394 9.58 -29.73 -1.29
CA THR A 394 8.49 -28.89 -0.75
C THR A 394 8.49 -27.55 -1.45
N GLU A 395 7.32 -27.10 -1.89
CA GLU A 395 7.13 -25.77 -2.44
C GLU A 395 7.19 -24.73 -1.31
N LEU A 396 8.06 -23.72 -1.46
CA LEU A 396 8.23 -22.64 -0.49
C LEU A 396 7.33 -21.44 -0.78
N SER A 397 7.11 -21.15 -2.06
CA SER A 397 6.32 -19.99 -2.49
C SER A 397 5.92 -20.10 -3.96
N LYS A 398 4.73 -19.57 -4.27
CA LYS A 398 4.20 -19.39 -5.63
C LYS A 398 3.74 -17.95 -5.80
N GLY A 399 4.15 -17.27 -6.86
CA GLY A 399 3.72 -15.89 -7.11
C GLY A 399 4.08 -15.40 -8.51
N ALA A 400 3.83 -14.13 -8.81
CA ALA A 400 4.01 -13.55 -10.15
C ALA A 400 5.41 -13.74 -10.75
N SER A 401 6.46 -13.81 -9.92
CA SER A 401 7.86 -14.01 -10.32
C SER A 401 8.27 -15.48 -10.53
N GLY A 402 7.32 -16.42 -10.41
CA GLY A 402 7.56 -17.86 -10.50
C GLY A 402 7.33 -18.61 -9.19
N GLU A 403 7.85 -19.82 -9.11
CA GLU A 403 7.72 -20.73 -7.97
C GLU A 403 9.09 -21.12 -7.43
N VAL A 404 9.18 -21.29 -6.10
CA VAL A 404 10.42 -21.64 -5.40
C VAL A 404 10.21 -22.91 -4.61
N TRP A 405 11.16 -23.84 -4.72
CA TRP A 405 11.09 -25.17 -4.13
C TRP A 405 12.33 -25.44 -3.27
N ILE A 406 12.15 -26.14 -2.15
CA ILE A 406 13.25 -26.88 -1.51
C ILE A 406 13.51 -28.13 -2.35
N CYS A 407 14.75 -28.31 -2.76
CA CYS A 407 15.22 -29.53 -3.43
C CYS A 407 16.42 -30.13 -2.69
N ARG A 408 16.73 -31.39 -2.98
CA ARG A 408 18.01 -32.02 -2.65
C ARG A 408 18.90 -32.10 -3.88
N TYR A 409 20.13 -31.66 -3.73
CA TYR A 409 21.18 -31.76 -4.74
C TYR A 409 22.52 -32.06 -4.06
N GLY A 410 23.26 -33.06 -4.55
CA GLY A 410 24.57 -33.43 -3.98
C GLY A 410 24.55 -33.81 -2.49
N GLY A 411 23.40 -34.26 -1.97
CA GLY A 411 23.20 -34.58 -0.55
C GLY A 411 22.89 -33.38 0.35
N GLN A 412 22.78 -32.17 -0.19
CA GLN A 412 22.45 -30.94 0.54
C GLN A 412 21.08 -30.39 0.12
N GLN A 413 20.47 -29.59 1.00
CA GLN A 413 19.27 -28.83 0.65
C GLN A 413 19.65 -27.59 -0.15
N VAL A 414 18.90 -27.34 -1.22
CA VAL A 414 19.05 -26.19 -2.11
C VAL A 414 17.69 -25.55 -2.36
N ALA A 415 17.68 -24.24 -2.63
CA ALA A 415 16.48 -23.55 -3.09
C ALA A 415 16.50 -23.50 -4.62
N VAL A 416 15.40 -23.89 -5.25
CA VAL A 416 15.26 -23.92 -6.71
C VAL A 416 14.14 -22.97 -7.12
N LYS A 417 14.47 -21.92 -7.87
CA LYS A 417 13.51 -21.01 -8.49
C LYS A 417 13.26 -21.42 -9.93
N LYS A 418 12.00 -21.49 -10.35
CA LYS A 418 11.58 -21.73 -11.74
C LYS A 418 10.40 -20.83 -12.12
N LEU A 419 10.21 -20.60 -13.42
CA LEU A 419 9.05 -19.89 -13.93
C LEU A 419 7.78 -20.72 -13.74
N LEU A 420 6.64 -20.03 -13.56
CA LEU A 420 5.32 -20.66 -13.53
C LEU A 420 5.00 -21.26 -14.90
N HIS A 421 4.58 -22.53 -14.92
CA HIS A 421 4.16 -23.17 -16.14
C HIS A 421 2.72 -22.77 -16.48
N THR A 422 2.55 -21.84 -17.42
CA THR A 422 1.24 -21.43 -17.97
C THR A 422 1.11 -21.93 -19.42
N LYS A 423 -0.14 -22.08 -19.90
CA LYS A 423 -0.40 -22.51 -21.29
C LYS A 423 0.13 -21.51 -22.33
N ASP A 424 0.38 -20.26 -21.92
CA ASP A 424 0.79 -19.13 -22.77
C ASP A 424 2.19 -18.59 -22.40
N GLN A 425 3.11 -19.43 -21.89
CA GLN A 425 4.44 -18.99 -21.49
C GLN A 425 5.21 -18.38 -22.67
N LYS A 426 5.55 -17.09 -22.59
CA LYS A 426 6.23 -16.37 -23.69
C LYS A 426 7.74 -16.63 -23.64
N ALA A 427 8.38 -16.64 -24.80
CA ALA A 427 9.83 -16.79 -24.92
C ALA A 427 10.61 -15.64 -24.26
N GLU A 428 10.00 -14.44 -24.22
CA GLU A 428 10.55 -13.25 -23.57
C GLU A 428 10.70 -13.45 -22.05
N ASP A 429 9.72 -14.07 -21.39
CA ASP A 429 9.77 -14.35 -19.94
C ASP A 429 10.92 -15.31 -19.60
N VAL A 430 11.16 -16.30 -20.46
CA VAL A 430 12.27 -17.24 -20.31
C VAL A 430 13.62 -16.55 -20.52
N GLN A 431 13.70 -15.61 -21.46
CA GLN A 431 14.91 -14.84 -21.70
C GLN A 431 15.24 -13.94 -20.50
N VAL A 432 14.26 -13.19 -19.99
CA VAL A 432 14.42 -12.34 -18.78
C VAL A 432 14.89 -13.18 -17.60
N PHE A 433 14.34 -14.38 -17.44
CA PHE A 433 14.79 -15.29 -16.39
C PHE A 433 16.22 -15.81 -16.60
N ALA A 434 16.64 -16.05 -17.84
CA ALA A 434 18.03 -16.40 -18.14
C ALA A 434 19.01 -15.26 -17.83
N GLU A 435 18.61 -14.00 -18.09
CA GLU A 435 19.37 -12.80 -17.71
C GLU A 435 19.47 -12.67 -16.18
N GLU A 436 18.39 -12.95 -15.44
CA GLU A 436 18.40 -13.00 -13.96
C GLU A 436 19.38 -14.06 -13.44
N ILE A 437 19.41 -15.25 -14.07
CA ILE A 437 20.34 -16.33 -13.74
C ILE A 437 21.79 -15.91 -13.97
N GLU A 438 22.09 -15.28 -15.11
CA GLU A 438 23.44 -14.78 -15.42
C GLU A 438 23.90 -13.71 -14.43
N LEU A 439 23.04 -12.74 -14.12
CA LEU A 439 23.34 -11.71 -13.13
C LEU A 439 23.61 -12.33 -11.76
N THR A 440 22.75 -13.25 -11.32
CA THR A 440 22.90 -13.93 -10.03
C THR A 440 24.19 -14.76 -9.97
N ALA A 441 24.58 -15.42 -11.06
CA ALA A 441 25.82 -16.16 -11.15
C ALA A 441 27.09 -15.27 -11.10
N SER A 442 26.98 -14.00 -11.47
CA SER A 442 28.08 -13.02 -11.40
C SER A 442 28.36 -12.49 -9.98
N MET A 443 27.41 -12.70 -9.05
CA MET A 443 27.46 -12.18 -7.69
C MET A 443 27.99 -13.22 -6.70
N LEU A 444 29.19 -12.98 -6.18
CA LEU A 444 29.80 -13.77 -5.12
C LEU A 444 30.17 -12.86 -3.95
N HIS A 445 29.47 -13.04 -2.82
CA HIS A 445 29.66 -12.27 -1.59
C HIS A 445 29.18 -13.07 -0.38
N PRO A 446 29.82 -12.99 0.81
CA PRO A 446 29.38 -13.70 2.03
C PRO A 446 27.98 -13.31 2.54
N HIS A 447 27.45 -12.15 2.12
CA HIS A 447 26.13 -11.66 2.52
C HIS A 447 25.09 -11.70 1.40
N ILE A 448 25.40 -12.33 0.26
CA ILE A 448 24.47 -12.56 -0.85
C ILE A 448 24.24 -14.06 -0.98
N VAL A 449 22.99 -14.50 -1.10
CA VAL A 449 22.63 -15.90 -1.31
C VAL A 449 23.43 -16.49 -2.48
N LYS A 450 24.22 -17.51 -2.18
CA LYS A 450 25.14 -18.13 -3.13
C LYS A 450 24.41 -18.83 -4.28
N PHE A 451 24.82 -18.48 -5.50
CA PHE A 451 24.50 -19.24 -6.70
C PHE A 451 25.22 -20.60 -6.72
N ILE A 452 24.47 -21.69 -6.89
CA ILE A 452 25.00 -23.06 -6.96
C ILE A 452 25.06 -23.56 -8.40
N GLY A 453 24.05 -23.24 -9.20
CA GLY A 453 24.05 -23.64 -10.60
C GLY A 453 22.72 -23.40 -11.30
N VAL A 454 22.66 -23.87 -12.53
CA VAL A 454 21.49 -23.73 -13.40
C VAL A 454 21.17 -25.10 -14.02
N ALA A 455 19.89 -25.48 -14.01
CA ALA A 455 19.43 -26.76 -14.49
C ALA A 455 18.28 -26.58 -15.50
N TRP A 456 18.31 -27.34 -16.59
CA TRP A 456 17.21 -27.37 -17.56
C TRP A 456 17.28 -28.64 -18.41
N ASN A 457 16.11 -29.21 -18.71
CA ASN A 457 15.91 -30.24 -19.73
C ASN A 457 15.12 -29.69 -20.96
N SER A 458 14.32 -28.65 -20.75
CA SER A 458 13.72 -27.76 -21.75
C SER A 458 13.80 -26.32 -21.26
N LEU A 459 13.61 -25.35 -22.16
CA LEU A 459 13.54 -23.92 -21.79
C LEU A 459 12.35 -23.61 -20.87
N SER A 460 11.25 -24.34 -21.01
CA SER A 460 10.08 -24.24 -20.12
C SER A 460 10.34 -24.76 -18.70
N ASN A 461 11.41 -25.55 -18.52
CA ASN A 461 11.83 -26.14 -17.23
C ASN A 461 13.18 -25.58 -16.76
N LEU A 462 13.51 -24.35 -17.17
CA LEU A 462 14.69 -23.65 -16.70
C LEU A 462 14.59 -23.38 -15.19
N SER A 463 15.65 -23.73 -14.45
CA SER A 463 15.69 -23.68 -12.99
C SER A 463 17.00 -23.08 -12.49
N MET A 464 16.89 -22.09 -11.62
CA MET A 464 18.01 -21.47 -10.91
C MET A 464 18.20 -22.16 -9.56
N VAL A 465 19.40 -22.65 -9.28
CA VAL A 465 19.73 -23.37 -8.04
C VAL A 465 20.58 -22.48 -7.14
N LEU A 466 20.07 -22.24 -5.94
CA LEU A 466 20.65 -21.35 -4.92
C LEU A 466 20.88 -22.13 -3.62
N GLU A 467 21.75 -21.62 -2.75
CA GLU A 467 21.83 -22.15 -1.39
C GLU A 467 20.49 -21.99 -0.66
N TYR A 468 20.14 -23.00 0.13
CA TYR A 468 18.97 -22.94 0.98
C TYR A 468 19.31 -22.23 2.28
N VAL A 469 18.56 -21.18 2.62
CA VAL A 469 18.71 -20.43 3.87
C VAL A 469 17.64 -20.91 4.87
N PRO A 470 17.99 -21.74 5.88
CA PRO A 470 17.01 -22.43 6.71
C PRO A 470 16.25 -21.53 7.67
N ARG A 471 16.76 -20.32 7.95
CA ARG A 471 16.15 -19.34 8.86
C ARG A 471 15.11 -18.43 8.19
N GLY A 472 14.83 -18.64 6.91
CA GLY A 472 13.82 -17.88 6.17
C GLY A 472 14.29 -16.49 5.76
N ASN A 473 13.34 -15.62 5.41
CA ASN A 473 13.66 -14.24 5.04
C ASN A 473 13.88 -13.37 6.30
N LEU A 474 14.60 -12.26 6.12
CA LEU A 474 14.97 -11.37 7.23
C LEU A 474 13.74 -10.75 7.92
N ARG A 475 12.65 -10.46 7.20
CA ARG A 475 11.41 -9.91 7.78
C ARG A 475 10.82 -10.88 8.79
N ASP A 476 10.60 -12.14 8.39
CA ASP A 476 10.07 -13.18 9.28
C ASP A 476 11.03 -13.48 10.43
N TYR A 477 12.34 -13.46 10.17
CA TYR A 477 13.34 -13.68 11.21
C TYR A 477 13.33 -12.55 12.25
N LEU A 478 13.25 -11.29 11.81
CA LEU A 478 13.16 -10.12 12.69
C LEU A 478 11.83 -10.10 13.45
N HIS A 479 10.72 -10.47 12.81
CA HIS A 479 9.43 -10.60 13.48
C HIS A 479 9.45 -11.71 14.56
N LYS A 480 10.06 -12.87 14.27
CA LYS A 480 10.12 -14.00 15.21
C LYS A 480 11.14 -13.83 16.34
N ASN A 481 12.18 -13.02 16.14
CA ASN A 481 13.32 -12.93 17.06
C ASN A 481 13.60 -11.49 17.52
N SER A 482 12.66 -10.54 17.34
CA SER A 482 12.85 -9.11 17.64
C SER A 482 13.41 -8.86 19.04
N ASP A 483 12.94 -9.65 20.00
CA ASP A 483 13.20 -9.48 21.43
C ASP A 483 14.52 -10.13 21.86
N LEU A 484 15.03 -11.05 21.05
CA LEU A 484 16.32 -11.74 21.24
C LEU A 484 17.48 -10.97 20.58
N LEU A 485 17.17 -10.03 19.68
CA LEU A 485 18.15 -9.28 18.88
C LEU A 485 18.39 -7.89 19.47
N SER A 486 19.56 -7.71 20.08
CA SER A 486 19.99 -6.42 20.63
C SER A 486 20.52 -5.49 19.53
N TRP A 487 20.30 -4.18 19.68
CA TRP A 487 20.89 -3.18 18.78
C TRP A 487 22.41 -3.18 18.82
N ALA A 488 22.99 -3.29 20.02
CA ALA A 488 24.43 -3.19 20.24
C ALA A 488 25.23 -4.38 19.68
N ARG A 489 24.59 -5.53 19.43
CA ARG A 489 25.31 -6.75 18.99
C ARG A 489 24.71 -7.46 17.80
N ASP A 490 23.43 -7.27 17.48
CA ASP A 490 22.76 -8.11 16.48
C ASP A 490 22.26 -7.28 15.31
N ARG A 491 21.39 -6.29 15.58
CA ARG A 491 20.75 -5.48 14.53
C ARG A 491 21.75 -4.65 13.72
N ILE A 492 22.80 -4.14 14.38
CA ILE A 492 23.86 -3.39 13.69
C ILE A 492 24.67 -4.26 12.73
N TYR A 493 24.91 -5.54 13.08
CA TYR A 493 25.63 -6.46 12.19
C TYR A 493 24.76 -6.84 10.99
N VAL A 494 23.45 -6.99 11.19
CA VAL A 494 22.52 -7.18 10.06
C VAL A 494 22.58 -5.97 9.12
N ALA A 495 22.51 -4.75 9.65
CA ALA A 495 22.55 -3.53 8.85
C ALA A 495 23.88 -3.37 8.09
N VAL A 496 25.02 -3.67 8.74
CA VAL A 496 26.34 -3.63 8.09
C VAL A 496 26.45 -4.70 7.00
N ALA A 497 25.99 -5.92 7.26
CA ALA A 497 25.97 -6.99 6.27
C ALA A 497 25.12 -6.64 5.03
N VAL A 498 23.99 -5.94 5.23
CA VAL A 498 23.16 -5.39 4.15
C VAL A 498 23.89 -4.33 3.34
N ALA A 499 24.53 -3.38 4.02
CA ALA A 499 25.30 -2.33 3.35
C ALA A 499 26.47 -2.91 2.52
N GLU A 500 27.21 -3.87 3.07
CA GLU A 500 28.31 -4.54 2.34
C GLU A 500 27.81 -5.35 1.14
N ALA A 501 26.66 -6.03 1.27
CA ALA A 501 26.03 -6.70 0.14
C ALA A 501 25.62 -5.70 -0.97
N LEU A 502 25.03 -4.56 -0.61
CA LEU A 502 24.59 -3.53 -1.55
C LEU A 502 25.75 -2.83 -2.27
N ASP A 503 26.86 -2.58 -1.57
CA ASP A 503 28.09 -2.04 -2.16
C ASP A 503 28.62 -2.96 -3.27
N ARG A 504 28.63 -4.28 -3.00
CA ARG A 504 29.08 -5.28 -3.99
C ARG A 504 28.18 -5.38 -5.22
N VAL A 505 26.88 -5.08 -5.09
CA VAL A 505 25.91 -5.02 -6.19
C VAL A 505 26.02 -3.71 -6.97
N GLY A 506 26.76 -2.72 -6.46
CA GLY A 506 27.02 -1.43 -7.13
C GLY A 506 25.97 -0.36 -6.87
N LEU A 507 25.14 -0.50 -5.82
CA LEU A 507 24.07 0.45 -5.49
C LEU A 507 24.53 1.66 -4.68
N LEU A 508 25.72 1.63 -4.06
CA LEU A 508 26.18 2.67 -3.12
C LEU A 508 27.29 3.58 -3.65
N ASP A 509 27.85 3.32 -4.84
CA ASP A 509 28.94 4.12 -5.39
C ASP A 509 28.56 4.65 -6.78
N GLY A 510 28.20 5.94 -6.83
CA GLY A 510 27.82 6.67 -8.06
C GLY A 510 28.99 6.97 -9.00
N THR A 511 29.99 6.10 -9.09
CA THR A 511 31.09 6.24 -10.04
C THR A 511 31.25 4.99 -10.90
N ASP A 512 30.84 5.14 -12.16
CA ASP A 512 31.09 4.16 -13.21
C ASP A 512 32.60 4.10 -13.49
N THR A 513 33.31 3.20 -12.80
CA THR A 513 34.64 2.74 -13.24
C THR A 513 34.69 1.22 -13.26
N PRO A 514 35.05 0.60 -14.40
CA PRO A 514 35.23 -0.84 -14.47
C PRO A 514 36.52 -1.22 -13.73
N LYS A 515 36.41 -1.67 -12.47
CA LYS A 515 37.55 -2.22 -11.73
C LYS A 515 37.93 -3.58 -12.33
N ARG A 516 38.86 -3.50 -13.29
CA ARG A 516 39.65 -4.60 -13.86
C ARG A 516 40.32 -5.40 -12.74
N HIS A 517 40.24 -6.72 -12.86
CA HIS A 517 40.96 -7.77 -12.10
C HIS A 517 42.14 -7.31 -11.23
N GLN A 518 42.02 -7.50 -9.92
CA GLN A 518 43.13 -7.91 -9.07
C GLN A 518 42.65 -8.99 -8.12
N SER A 519 43.18 -10.21 -8.30
CA SER A 519 43.16 -11.24 -7.27
C SER A 519 44.24 -10.92 -6.24
N PRO A 520 43.94 -10.92 -4.94
CA PRO A 520 44.93 -11.21 -3.91
C PRO A 520 44.60 -12.57 -3.29
N SER A 521 45.48 -13.52 -3.56
CA SER A 521 45.56 -14.83 -2.90
C SER A 521 46.22 -14.70 -1.52
N ILE A 522 45.51 -14.86 -0.39
CA ILE A 522 46.08 -15.20 0.93
C ILE A 522 44.98 -15.85 1.84
N PRO A 523 45.30 -16.54 2.95
CA PRO A 523 45.64 -17.95 3.08
C PRO A 523 44.53 -18.80 3.74
N ARG A 524 44.56 -20.12 3.47
CA ARG A 524 43.73 -21.13 4.15
C ARG A 524 44.26 -21.33 5.57
N PHE A 525 43.58 -20.79 6.59
CA PHE A 525 43.83 -21.10 8.01
C PHE A 525 42.90 -22.23 8.44
N ASP A 526 43.45 -23.44 8.44
CA ASP A 526 42.86 -24.63 9.03
C ASP A 526 43.29 -24.68 10.51
N SER A 527 42.39 -24.24 11.40
CA SER A 527 42.26 -24.65 12.81
C SER A 527 41.45 -23.61 13.58
N ARG A 528 40.17 -23.90 13.88
CA ARG A 528 39.44 -23.23 14.97
C ARG A 528 39.09 -24.24 16.07
N PRO A 529 39.28 -23.90 17.36
CA PRO A 529 38.99 -24.78 18.48
C PRO A 529 37.48 -24.92 18.69
N VAL A 530 37.09 -26.12 19.11
CA VAL A 530 35.72 -26.48 19.51
C VAL A 530 35.28 -25.62 20.70
N GLY A 531 34.16 -24.91 20.57
CA GLY A 531 33.46 -24.30 21.72
C GLY A 531 33.05 -22.84 21.58
N MET A 532 32.49 -22.42 20.44
CA MET A 532 31.81 -21.12 20.32
C MET A 532 30.62 -21.31 19.37
N ALA A 533 29.40 -21.21 19.89
CA ALA A 533 28.16 -21.47 19.16
C ALA A 533 27.97 -20.46 18.01
N ASP A 534 27.51 -20.97 16.88
CA ASP A 534 27.51 -20.35 15.56
C ASP A 534 26.69 -19.06 15.46
N HIS A 535 27.36 -17.91 15.31
CA HIS A 535 26.77 -16.75 14.65
C HIS A 535 26.75 -17.01 13.14
N ASP A 536 25.84 -17.88 12.72
CA ASP A 536 25.55 -18.13 11.31
C ASP A 536 25.03 -16.86 10.65
N THR A 537 25.68 -16.53 9.55
CA THR A 537 25.59 -15.29 8.79
C THR A 537 24.21 -15.15 8.14
N ILE A 538 23.58 -13.98 8.26
CA ILE A 538 22.35 -13.67 7.53
C ILE A 538 22.75 -13.45 6.05
N SER A 539 22.51 -14.44 5.20
CA SER A 539 22.60 -14.28 3.74
C SER A 539 21.35 -13.57 3.24
N LEU A 540 21.51 -12.39 2.63
CA LEU A 540 20.41 -11.69 2.00
C LEU A 540 20.07 -12.37 0.67
N ARG A 541 18.77 -12.59 0.45
CA ARG A 541 18.25 -12.92 -0.89
C ARG A 541 18.84 -11.90 -1.86
N SER A 542 19.34 -12.40 -3.00
CA SER A 542 19.79 -11.56 -4.11
C SER A 542 18.83 -10.38 -4.26
N LEU A 543 19.34 -9.18 -4.01
CA LEU A 543 18.63 -7.92 -4.22
C LEU A 543 18.35 -7.67 -5.72
N ALA A 544 18.53 -8.68 -6.58
CA ALA A 544 17.90 -8.75 -7.91
C ALA A 544 16.36 -8.88 -7.86
N SER A 545 15.75 -8.95 -6.67
CA SER A 545 14.29 -8.73 -6.50
C SER A 545 13.94 -7.39 -5.84
N VAL A 546 14.89 -6.47 -5.62
CA VAL A 546 14.57 -5.07 -5.93
C VAL A 546 14.44 -5.13 -7.42
N SER A 547 13.19 -5.18 -7.87
CA SER A 547 12.77 -5.16 -9.25
C SER A 547 13.96 -4.94 -10.19
N SER A 548 14.28 -5.96 -10.98
CA SER A 548 14.29 -5.73 -12.41
C SER A 548 12.95 -5.08 -12.78
N SER A 549 12.76 -3.82 -12.37
CA SER A 549 12.03 -2.81 -13.08
C SER A 549 12.89 -2.69 -14.30
N SER A 550 12.62 -3.60 -15.23
CA SER A 550 13.14 -3.63 -16.57
C SER A 550 13.05 -2.23 -17.12
N SER A 551 14.06 -1.36 -16.95
CA SER A 551 14.03 -0.04 -17.58
C SER A 551 12.65 0.63 -17.45
N SER A 552 11.97 0.53 -16.28
CA SER A 552 10.50 0.65 -16.28
C SER A 552 10.13 2.12 -16.41
N SER A 553 9.85 2.51 -17.64
CA SER A 553 9.02 3.62 -18.06
C SER A 553 8.17 4.17 -16.90
N PHE A 554 8.47 5.38 -16.43
CA PHE A 554 7.63 6.08 -15.46
C PHE A 554 6.28 6.35 -16.10
N GLU A 555 5.21 5.84 -15.50
CA GLU A 555 3.88 5.98 -16.08
C GLU A 555 3.20 7.25 -15.56
N PHE A 556 2.91 8.16 -16.48
CA PHE A 556 2.22 9.41 -16.18
C PHE A 556 0.70 9.24 -16.18
N ASP A 557 0.14 8.16 -15.63
CA ASP A 557 -1.31 7.90 -15.66
C ASP A 557 -2.16 8.81 -14.74
N GLY A 558 -1.51 9.72 -14.00
CA GLY A 558 -2.14 10.64 -13.05
C GLY A 558 -2.31 10.06 -11.65
N THR A 559 -1.83 8.84 -11.38
CA THR A 559 -1.83 8.23 -10.05
C THR A 559 -0.66 8.71 -9.18
N THR A 560 0.39 9.27 -9.80
CA THR A 560 1.56 9.81 -9.12
C THR A 560 2.02 11.14 -9.72
N SER A 561 2.57 11.98 -8.86
CA SER A 561 3.36 13.17 -9.21
C SER A 561 4.80 13.07 -8.72
N ASP A 562 5.40 11.87 -8.61
CA ASP A 562 6.82 11.69 -8.24
C ASP A 562 7.76 12.08 -9.41
N ILE A 563 7.70 13.36 -9.79
CA ILE A 563 8.52 13.96 -10.84
C ILE A 563 10.01 13.86 -10.48
N ALA A 564 10.34 13.84 -9.18
CA ALA A 564 11.72 13.66 -8.71
C ALA A 564 12.26 12.27 -9.05
N GLN A 565 11.47 11.21 -8.84
CA GLN A 565 11.80 9.85 -9.26
C GLN A 565 11.99 9.76 -10.78
N GLN A 566 11.11 10.38 -11.58
CA GLN A 566 11.29 10.37 -13.03
C GLN A 566 12.57 11.08 -13.46
N LEU A 567 12.87 12.24 -12.90
CA LEU A 567 14.10 12.98 -13.19
C LEU A 567 15.35 12.18 -12.78
N PHE A 568 15.27 11.38 -11.72
CA PHE A 568 16.32 10.46 -11.30
C PHE A 568 16.50 9.31 -12.30
N ILE A 569 15.41 8.68 -12.76
CA ILE A 569 15.44 7.64 -13.81
C ILE A 569 16.11 8.19 -15.08
N ARG A 570 15.71 9.38 -15.54
CA ARG A 570 16.33 10.03 -16.72
C ARG A 570 17.80 10.37 -16.50
N HIS A 571 18.16 10.80 -15.29
CA HIS A 571 19.56 11.05 -14.96
C HIS A 571 20.41 9.77 -15.00
N GLN A 572 19.91 8.65 -14.49
CA GLN A 572 20.56 7.34 -14.60
C GLN A 572 20.68 6.87 -16.06
N ALA A 573 19.70 7.21 -16.91
CA ALA A 573 19.74 6.94 -18.35
C ALA A 573 20.77 7.81 -19.10
N GLY A 574 21.50 8.71 -18.42
CA GLY A 574 22.55 9.55 -19.00
C GLY A 574 22.07 10.90 -19.53
N ASP A 575 20.82 11.28 -19.29
CA ASP A 575 20.32 12.58 -19.72
C ASP A 575 20.92 13.71 -18.88
N ALA A 576 21.42 14.74 -19.56
CA ALA A 576 22.08 15.86 -18.89
C ALA A 576 21.08 16.91 -18.35
N GLY A 577 19.98 17.13 -19.07
CA GLY A 577 18.99 18.17 -18.80
C GLY A 577 19.56 19.61 -18.79
N GLN A 578 18.76 20.60 -19.20
CA GLN A 578 19.19 21.99 -19.02
C GLN A 578 19.19 22.38 -17.53
N ARG A 579 20.23 23.11 -17.09
CA ARG A 579 20.28 23.69 -15.74
C ARG A 579 19.19 24.75 -15.56
N VAL A 580 18.63 24.81 -14.36
CA VAL A 580 17.56 25.75 -14.01
C VAL A 580 18.19 27.09 -13.62
N ASN A 581 17.75 28.18 -14.24
CA ASN A 581 18.23 29.53 -13.96
C ASN A 581 17.26 30.29 -13.04
N LEU A 582 17.33 30.04 -11.73
CA LEU A 582 16.42 30.68 -10.76
C LEU A 582 16.84 32.11 -10.39
N THR A 583 15.88 32.97 -10.09
CA THR A 583 16.12 34.32 -9.54
C THR A 583 16.70 34.28 -8.12
N ARG A 584 16.33 33.25 -7.34
CA ARG A 584 16.88 32.95 -6.01
C ARG A 584 16.83 31.44 -5.75
N ILE A 585 17.68 30.94 -4.85
CA ILE A 585 17.59 29.55 -4.37
C ILE A 585 16.74 29.56 -3.09
N PRO A 586 15.68 28.74 -2.98
CA PRO A 586 14.89 28.66 -1.75
C PRO A 586 15.73 28.22 -0.54
N ALA A 587 15.35 28.69 0.65
CA ALA A 587 16.03 28.31 1.90
C ALA A 587 15.95 26.80 2.14
N ALA A 588 14.77 26.19 2.02
CA ALA A 588 14.58 24.74 2.18
C ALA A 588 15.48 23.88 1.26
N VAL A 589 15.76 24.35 0.04
CA VAL A 589 16.71 23.69 -0.88
C VAL A 589 18.14 23.84 -0.37
N SER A 590 18.50 25.02 0.13
CA SER A 590 19.85 25.27 0.66
C SER A 590 20.08 24.49 1.95
N ASP A 591 19.10 24.49 2.86
CA ASP A 591 19.12 23.76 4.13
C ASP A 591 19.28 22.25 3.93
N ARG A 592 18.73 21.69 2.84
CA ARG A 592 18.90 20.28 2.46
C ARG A 592 20.30 19.98 1.89
N LEU A 593 20.89 20.90 1.15
CA LEU A 593 22.15 20.67 0.43
C LEU A 593 23.39 21.05 1.25
N ASP A 594 23.28 22.01 2.15
CA ASP A 594 24.40 22.51 2.95
C ASP A 594 25.01 21.45 3.88
N PRO A 595 24.24 20.57 4.56
CA PRO A 595 24.80 19.45 5.34
C PRO A 595 25.62 18.47 4.49
N LEU A 596 25.31 18.36 3.20
CA LEU A 596 26.04 17.54 2.22
C LEU A 596 27.23 18.27 1.59
N ASN A 597 27.42 19.55 1.92
CA ASN A 597 28.42 20.43 1.33
C ASN A 597 28.31 20.53 -0.20
N ILE A 598 27.08 20.48 -0.73
CA ILE A 598 26.80 20.58 -2.17
C ILE A 598 26.19 21.95 -2.46
N LYS A 599 26.66 22.61 -3.53
CA LYS A 599 26.03 23.86 -4.00
C LYS A 599 25.02 23.58 -5.09
N PHE A 600 23.81 24.13 -4.97
CA PHE A 600 22.73 23.94 -5.95
C PHE A 600 23.17 24.22 -7.40
N LYS A 601 24.02 25.23 -7.61
CA LYS A 601 24.54 25.60 -8.95
C LYS A 601 25.48 24.57 -9.57
N GLU A 602 26.06 23.69 -8.76
CA GLU A 602 26.98 22.62 -9.18
C GLU A 602 26.25 21.34 -9.59
N LEU A 603 25.00 21.18 -9.15
CA LEU A 603 24.15 20.04 -9.50
C LEU A 603 23.86 19.99 -11.02
N PRO A 604 23.76 18.79 -11.60
CA PRO A 604 23.23 18.59 -12.95
C PRO A 604 21.80 19.14 -13.08
N GLY A 605 21.39 19.51 -14.31
CA GLY A 605 20.11 20.20 -14.52
C GLY A 605 18.89 19.37 -14.14
N LEU A 606 18.94 18.05 -14.31
CA LEU A 606 17.89 17.13 -13.85
C LEU A 606 17.81 17.08 -12.33
N VAL A 607 18.96 16.98 -11.66
CA VAL A 607 19.04 16.92 -10.20
C VAL A 607 18.59 18.25 -9.58
N GLN A 608 18.87 19.38 -10.22
CA GLN A 608 18.33 20.68 -9.80
C GLN A 608 16.79 20.69 -9.81
N ARG A 609 16.16 20.18 -10.86
CA ARG A 609 14.69 20.07 -10.93
C ARG A 609 14.14 19.07 -9.92
N ALA A 610 14.81 17.93 -9.74
CA ALA A 610 14.38 16.89 -8.80
C ALA A 610 14.38 17.42 -7.36
N VAL A 611 15.48 18.05 -6.94
CA VAL A 611 15.59 18.64 -5.61
C VAL A 611 14.58 19.78 -5.41
N LEU A 612 14.32 20.61 -6.43
CA LEU A 612 13.28 21.65 -6.34
C LEU A 612 11.89 21.05 -6.14
N TRP A 613 11.49 20.09 -6.97
CA TRP A 613 10.17 19.46 -6.86
C TRP A 613 9.98 18.74 -5.52
N ASP A 614 10.96 17.94 -5.13
CA ASP A 614 10.92 17.13 -3.90
C ASP A 614 10.91 18.00 -2.63
N THR A 615 11.45 19.22 -2.70
CA THR A 615 11.35 20.22 -1.60
C THR A 615 10.12 21.11 -1.71
N GLY A 616 9.19 20.82 -2.62
CA GLY A 616 7.93 21.52 -2.75
C GLY A 616 8.01 22.81 -3.56
N PHE A 617 8.83 22.89 -4.60
CA PHE A 617 8.91 24.09 -5.46
C PHE A 617 8.62 23.79 -6.93
N ALA A 618 7.83 24.66 -7.54
CA ALA A 618 7.69 24.79 -9.00
C ALA A 618 8.23 26.16 -9.46
N ILE A 619 8.31 26.36 -10.78
CA ILE A 619 8.97 27.52 -11.38
C ILE A 619 7.95 28.34 -12.18
N SER A 620 7.71 29.58 -11.77
CA SER A 620 6.80 30.48 -12.49
C SER A 620 7.47 31.19 -13.68
N PRO A 621 6.70 31.89 -14.53
CA PRO A 621 7.26 32.76 -15.56
C PRO A 621 8.23 33.79 -14.94
N GLY A 622 9.39 33.97 -15.58
CA GLY A 622 10.48 34.78 -15.02
C GLY A 622 11.45 34.01 -14.12
N ASN A 623 11.32 32.69 -14.02
CA ASN A 623 12.19 31.78 -13.27
C ASN A 623 12.21 32.01 -11.75
N ASN A 624 11.08 32.44 -11.19
CA ASN A 624 10.95 32.54 -9.74
C ASN A 624 10.51 31.17 -9.17
N PRO A 625 11.17 30.65 -8.13
CA PRO A 625 10.67 29.47 -7.43
C PRO A 625 9.44 29.86 -6.60
N VAL A 626 8.37 29.08 -6.74
CA VAL A 626 7.09 29.22 -6.03
C VAL A 626 6.89 28.00 -5.14
N GLN A 627 6.60 28.23 -3.85
CA GLN A 627 6.33 27.16 -2.89
C GLN A 627 4.98 26.51 -3.20
N ILE A 628 4.99 25.19 -3.19
CA ILE A 628 3.81 24.33 -3.20
C ILE A 628 3.65 23.77 -1.78
N TRP A 629 2.45 23.88 -1.27
CA TRP A 629 1.99 23.34 0.01
C TRP A 629 1.07 22.17 -0.28
N THR A 630 1.31 21.02 0.35
CA THR A 630 0.48 19.83 0.17
C THR A 630 -0.69 19.85 1.15
N MET A 631 -1.89 19.47 0.71
CA MET A 631 -3.08 19.39 1.56
C MET A 631 -3.21 17.97 2.17
N GLN A 632 -3.93 17.79 3.28
CA GLN A 632 -4.47 16.49 3.73
C GLN A 632 -3.47 15.28 3.74
N ASN A 633 -2.30 15.41 4.36
CA ASN A 633 -1.24 14.38 4.44
C ASN A 633 -0.70 13.86 3.09
N TYR A 634 -1.04 14.48 1.95
CA TYR A 634 -0.41 14.15 0.67
C TYR A 634 1.06 14.57 0.64
N THR A 635 1.88 13.85 -0.12
CA THR A 635 3.27 14.24 -0.41
C THR A 635 3.38 14.84 -1.81
N MET A 636 4.53 15.43 -2.16
CA MET A 636 4.80 15.90 -3.53
C MET A 636 4.69 14.78 -4.58
N ALA A 637 4.76 13.50 -4.17
CA ALA A 637 4.55 12.35 -5.03
C ALA A 637 3.07 11.99 -5.27
N ASP A 638 2.14 12.59 -4.51
CA ASP A 638 0.73 12.17 -4.45
C ASP A 638 -0.25 13.32 -4.77
N ILE A 639 0.24 14.47 -5.21
CA ILE A 639 -0.59 15.64 -5.53
C ILE A 639 -1.16 15.65 -6.94
N ALA A 640 -0.77 14.72 -7.81
CA ALA A 640 -1.49 14.46 -9.05
C ALA A 640 -2.95 14.07 -8.73
N VAL A 641 -3.89 14.62 -9.49
CA VAL A 641 -5.31 14.33 -9.32
C VAL A 641 -5.68 13.19 -10.28
N PRO A 642 -6.09 12.02 -9.79
CA PRO A 642 -6.48 10.91 -10.65
C PRO A 642 -7.79 11.21 -11.37
N LYS A 643 -8.02 10.55 -12.50
CA LYS A 643 -9.25 10.68 -13.30
C LYS A 643 -10.52 10.45 -12.48
N ALA A 644 -10.48 9.51 -11.53
CA ALA A 644 -11.62 9.20 -10.66
C ALA A 644 -12.07 10.45 -9.87
N ASP A 645 -11.12 11.20 -9.31
CA ASP A 645 -11.42 12.41 -8.54
C ASP A 645 -11.94 13.53 -9.44
N VAL A 646 -11.37 13.71 -10.63
CA VAL A 646 -11.90 14.69 -11.60
C VAL A 646 -13.30 14.31 -12.08
N SER A 647 -13.60 13.01 -12.19
CA SER A 647 -14.94 12.52 -12.51
C SER A 647 -15.92 12.76 -11.37
N TYR A 648 -15.46 12.69 -10.12
CA TYR A 648 -16.27 12.94 -8.91
C TYR A 648 -16.82 14.37 -8.83
N VAL A 649 -16.14 15.34 -9.43
CA VAL A 649 -16.60 16.74 -9.50
C VAL A 649 -17.33 17.09 -10.79
N ASP A 650 -17.89 16.10 -11.51
CA ASP A 650 -18.67 16.29 -12.73
C ASP A 650 -17.90 17.01 -13.86
N CYS A 651 -16.58 16.80 -13.94
CA CYS A 651 -15.80 17.26 -15.08
C CYS A 651 -15.82 16.22 -16.20
N THR A 652 -16.09 16.68 -17.42
CA THR A 652 -15.97 15.81 -18.60
C THR A 652 -14.54 15.80 -19.11
N TYR A 653 -14.15 14.73 -19.79
CA TYR A 653 -12.80 14.57 -20.26
C TYR A 653 -12.72 13.97 -21.66
N LEU A 654 -11.68 14.38 -22.38
CA LEU A 654 -11.30 13.84 -23.66
C LEU A 654 -10.32 12.68 -23.46
N ASN A 655 -10.62 11.53 -24.07
CA ASN A 655 -9.74 10.36 -24.05
C ASN A 655 -8.80 10.42 -25.26
N CYS A 656 -7.50 10.54 -25.00
CA CYS A 656 -6.49 10.64 -26.03
C CYS A 656 -5.63 9.38 -26.05
N SER A 657 -5.62 8.66 -27.18
CA SER A 657 -4.78 7.47 -27.33
C SER A 657 -3.31 7.86 -27.50
N GLN A 658 -2.43 7.23 -26.73
CA GLN A 658 -0.99 7.42 -26.80
C GLN A 658 -0.28 6.30 -27.59
N PRO A 659 0.97 6.50 -28.09
CA PRO A 659 1.71 5.49 -28.84
C PRO A 659 1.98 4.18 -28.10
N ASN A 660 2.06 4.22 -26.78
CA ASN A 660 2.28 3.06 -25.90
C ASN A 660 0.99 2.26 -25.62
N GLY A 661 -0.15 2.64 -26.19
CA GLY A 661 -1.45 1.99 -25.96
C GLY A 661 -2.16 2.42 -24.68
N VAL A 662 -1.56 3.30 -23.87
CA VAL A 662 -2.19 3.91 -22.70
C VAL A 662 -3.13 5.03 -23.15
N THR A 663 -4.23 5.21 -22.44
CA THR A 663 -5.18 6.30 -22.70
C THR A 663 -4.90 7.45 -21.75
N ALA A 664 -4.55 8.60 -22.31
CA ALA A 664 -4.46 9.87 -21.61
C ALA A 664 -5.85 10.49 -21.43
N HIS A 665 -6.01 11.30 -20.40
CA HIS A 665 -7.26 11.99 -20.10
C HIS A 665 -7.01 13.50 -19.97
N TYR A 666 -7.86 14.30 -20.61
CA TYR A 666 -7.79 15.77 -20.56
C TYR A 666 -9.11 16.35 -20.11
N ALA A 667 -9.11 17.35 -19.23
CA ALA A 667 -10.35 18.02 -18.85
C ALA A 667 -10.93 18.79 -20.05
N GLN A 668 -12.15 18.41 -20.47
CA GLN A 668 -12.88 19.04 -21.56
C GLN A 668 -13.79 20.13 -21.00
N TYR A 669 -14.91 19.78 -20.35
CA TYR A 669 -15.75 20.75 -19.64
C TYR A 669 -15.57 20.58 -18.13
N CYS A 670 -14.87 21.54 -17.53
CA CYS A 670 -14.60 21.59 -16.10
C CYS A 670 -14.48 23.05 -15.64
N THR A 671 -15.21 23.43 -14.60
CA THR A 671 -15.07 24.76 -13.99
C THR A 671 -13.85 24.82 -13.08
N GLY A 672 -13.33 26.02 -12.84
CA GLY A 672 -12.22 26.21 -11.90
C GLY A 672 -12.61 25.79 -10.49
N TRP A 673 -13.86 26.01 -10.09
CA TRP A 673 -14.39 25.55 -8.81
C TRP A 673 -14.35 24.03 -8.67
N GLN A 674 -14.82 23.30 -9.69
CA GLN A 674 -14.78 21.82 -9.69
C GLN A 674 -13.34 21.32 -9.58
N MET A 675 -12.43 21.87 -10.38
CA MET A 675 -11.03 21.44 -10.38
C MET A 675 -10.30 21.75 -9.07
N LEU A 676 -10.58 22.91 -8.48
CA LEU A 676 -10.02 23.28 -7.18
C LEU A 676 -10.54 22.35 -6.07
N ASN A 677 -11.80 21.91 -6.12
CA ASN A 677 -12.37 21.01 -5.11
C ASN A 677 -11.69 19.62 -5.02
N VAL A 678 -10.93 19.23 -6.05
CA VAL A 678 -10.14 17.98 -6.09
C VAL A 678 -8.63 18.23 -6.09
N SER A 679 -8.20 19.49 -6.04
CA SER A 679 -6.79 19.86 -6.01
C SER A 679 -6.19 19.50 -4.65
N ARG A 680 -5.00 18.87 -4.65
CA ARG A 680 -4.33 18.36 -3.44
C ARG A 680 -3.19 19.28 -2.96
N CYS A 681 -3.10 20.47 -3.51
CA CYS A 681 -2.04 21.42 -3.24
C CYS A 681 -2.49 22.88 -3.30
N VAL A 682 -1.72 23.73 -2.63
CA VAL A 682 -1.83 25.19 -2.69
C VAL A 682 -0.49 25.75 -3.16
N ALA A 683 -0.49 26.65 -4.14
CA ALA A 683 0.72 27.33 -4.61
C ALA A 683 0.76 28.77 -4.09
N ASP A 684 1.94 29.21 -3.66
CA ASP A 684 2.19 30.61 -3.32
C ASP A 684 1.84 31.55 -4.48
N ASN A 685 1.42 32.77 -4.16
CA ASN A 685 1.02 33.74 -5.17
C ASN A 685 2.21 34.15 -6.04
N PHE A 686 2.01 34.20 -7.36
CA PHE A 686 3.01 34.61 -8.33
C PHE A 686 2.37 35.42 -9.46
N GLU A 687 3.20 36.12 -10.23
CA GLU A 687 2.74 36.88 -11.41
C GLU A 687 2.92 36.03 -12.67
N ASP A 688 1.84 35.87 -13.44
CA ASP A 688 1.87 35.33 -14.82
C ASP A 688 1.24 36.34 -15.78
N PRO A 689 2.05 37.22 -16.41
CA PRO A 689 1.55 38.21 -17.35
C PRO A 689 0.80 37.63 -18.57
N GLY A 690 0.98 36.32 -18.84
CA GLY A 690 0.34 35.60 -19.93
C GLY A 690 -0.89 34.79 -19.53
N ALA A 691 -1.33 34.84 -18.26
CA ALA A 691 -2.40 33.98 -17.73
C ALA A 691 -3.72 34.07 -18.50
N SER A 692 -4.15 35.28 -18.87
CA SER A 692 -5.43 35.52 -19.55
C SER A 692 -5.47 35.08 -21.03
N GLY A 693 -4.29 34.82 -21.62
CA GLY A 693 -4.16 34.34 -22.99
C GLY A 693 -3.67 32.89 -23.08
N TYR A 694 -3.43 32.23 -21.95
CA TYR A 694 -2.95 30.85 -21.90
C TYR A 694 -4.14 29.88 -21.92
N MET A 695 -4.26 29.12 -23.01
CA MET A 695 -5.32 28.12 -23.24
C MET A 695 -4.78 26.68 -23.04
N GLY A 696 -3.75 26.51 -22.19
CA GLY A 696 -3.19 25.19 -21.90
C GLY A 696 -4.15 24.34 -21.06
N MET A 697 -3.74 23.12 -20.75
CA MET A 697 -4.62 22.19 -20.03
C MET A 697 -4.63 22.47 -18.53
N MET A 698 -5.83 22.56 -17.96
CA MET A 698 -6.00 22.77 -16.51
C MET A 698 -5.76 21.48 -15.72
N TRP A 699 -6.12 20.34 -16.32
CA TRP A 699 -5.85 19.01 -15.80
C TRP A 699 -5.69 18.03 -16.96
N SER A 700 -4.69 17.17 -16.84
CA SER A 700 -4.39 16.12 -17.80
C SER A 700 -3.58 15.01 -17.16
N THR A 701 -3.84 13.79 -17.61
CA THR A 701 -3.02 12.61 -17.33
C THR A 701 -2.49 12.05 -18.64
N GLY A 702 -1.32 11.44 -18.55
CA GLY A 702 -0.56 10.88 -19.65
C GLY A 702 0.79 11.58 -19.79
N GLY A 703 1.66 11.00 -20.59
CA GLY A 703 3.06 11.43 -20.66
C GLY A 703 3.89 10.42 -21.40
N GLU A 704 4.94 10.89 -22.06
CA GLU A 704 5.97 10.01 -22.61
C GLU A 704 6.79 9.45 -21.44
N PRO A 705 6.90 8.12 -21.28
CA PRO A 705 7.57 7.58 -20.10
C PRO A 705 9.07 7.89 -19.99
N ASP A 706 9.68 8.28 -21.11
CA ASP A 706 11.08 8.69 -21.20
C ASP A 706 11.26 10.21 -21.31
N MET A 707 10.20 11.01 -21.15
CA MET A 707 10.35 12.46 -21.17
C MET A 707 11.14 12.97 -19.98
N ILE A 708 11.83 14.09 -20.18
CA ILE A 708 12.40 14.89 -19.10
C ILE A 708 11.32 15.89 -18.64
N PRO A 709 10.64 15.64 -17.50
CA PRO A 709 9.57 16.52 -17.07
C PRO A 709 10.10 17.90 -16.65
N LEU A 710 9.30 18.90 -16.96
CA LEU A 710 9.39 20.25 -16.42
C LEU A 710 8.56 20.36 -15.13
N ILE A 711 8.77 21.46 -14.41
CA ILE A 711 7.99 21.84 -13.22
C ILE A 711 7.53 23.28 -13.36
N ARG A 712 6.95 23.62 -14.51
CA ARG A 712 6.56 25.00 -14.84
C ARG A 712 5.19 25.31 -14.27
N LEU A 713 5.10 26.31 -13.42
CA LEU A 713 3.84 26.79 -12.87
C LEU A 713 3.26 27.86 -13.79
N ARG A 714 1.97 27.73 -14.14
CA ARG A 714 1.21 28.70 -14.94
C ARG A 714 -0.11 29.00 -14.25
N GLU A 715 -0.60 30.22 -14.40
CA GLU A 715 -1.93 30.58 -13.90
C GLU A 715 -2.94 30.51 -15.04
N HIS A 716 -4.03 29.78 -14.83
CA HIS A 716 -5.18 29.74 -15.73
C HIS A 716 -6.27 30.64 -15.17
N THR A 717 -6.60 31.71 -15.89
CA THR A 717 -7.60 32.69 -15.46
C THR A 717 -8.67 32.90 -16.53
N TRP A 718 -9.93 32.64 -16.20
CA TRP A 718 -11.06 32.95 -17.08
C TRP A 718 -12.31 33.31 -16.28
N GLY A 719 -13.25 33.98 -16.95
CA GLY A 719 -14.54 34.33 -16.37
C GLY A 719 -15.66 33.50 -16.96
N GLN A 720 -16.50 32.90 -16.11
CA GLN A 720 -17.66 32.11 -16.50
C GLN A 720 -18.93 32.71 -15.92
N ASP A 721 -19.97 32.83 -16.75
CA ASP A 721 -21.30 33.25 -16.30
C ASP A 721 -22.00 32.06 -15.64
N ILE A 722 -22.17 32.13 -14.32
CA ILE A 722 -22.85 31.08 -13.55
C ILE A 722 -24.13 31.70 -12.95
N PRO A 723 -25.32 31.44 -13.54
CA PRO A 723 -26.57 32.05 -13.11
C PRO A 723 -26.90 31.83 -11.63
N GLN A 724 -26.49 30.68 -11.08
CA GLN A 724 -26.67 30.31 -9.68
C GLN A 724 -25.91 31.23 -8.70
N PHE A 725 -24.85 31.90 -9.16
CA PHE A 725 -24.05 32.82 -8.33
C PHE A 725 -24.24 34.30 -8.72
N GLY A 726 -25.28 34.64 -9.48
CA GLY A 726 -25.65 36.02 -9.75
C GLY A 726 -24.77 36.76 -10.76
N GLY A 727 -24.01 36.07 -11.61
CA GLY A 727 -23.29 36.69 -12.73
C GLY A 727 -21.96 36.02 -13.11
N ARG A 728 -21.05 36.82 -13.69
CA ARG A 728 -19.73 36.39 -14.15
C ARG A 728 -18.76 36.20 -12.97
N ILE A 729 -18.30 34.98 -12.74
CA ILE A 729 -17.26 34.64 -11.76
C ILE A 729 -15.93 34.45 -12.49
N THR A 730 -14.86 35.04 -11.98
CA THR A 730 -13.50 34.79 -12.45
C THR A 730 -12.84 33.70 -11.59
N PHE A 731 -12.42 32.62 -12.24
CA PHE A 731 -11.65 31.56 -11.60
C PHE A 731 -10.17 31.73 -11.89
N HIS A 732 -9.36 31.24 -10.96
CA HIS A 732 -7.92 31.21 -11.07
C HIS A 732 -7.42 29.86 -10.56
N VAL A 733 -6.68 29.14 -11.37
CA VAL A 733 -6.10 27.84 -11.00
C VAL A 733 -4.61 27.87 -11.31
N SER A 734 -3.79 27.60 -10.30
CA SER A 734 -2.34 27.45 -10.48
C SER A 734 -2.07 26.03 -10.95
N VAL A 735 -1.43 25.84 -12.10
CA VAL A 735 -1.21 24.50 -12.67
C VAL A 735 0.26 24.29 -12.94
N VAL A 736 0.80 23.17 -12.47
CA VAL A 736 2.15 22.70 -12.82
C VAL A 736 2.08 21.92 -14.12
N HIS A 737 2.94 22.28 -15.08
CA HIS A 737 3.06 21.67 -16.39
C HIS A 737 4.37 20.90 -16.50
N THR A 738 4.28 19.64 -16.96
CA THR A 738 5.44 18.76 -17.18
C THR A 738 6.07 18.90 -18.56
N VAL A 739 5.41 19.60 -19.50
CA VAL A 739 5.92 19.88 -20.84
C VAL A 739 6.06 21.39 -21.09
N PRO A 740 6.87 21.82 -22.08
CA PRO A 740 6.81 23.18 -22.62
C PRO A 740 5.42 23.50 -23.19
N ASN A 741 5.04 24.77 -23.18
CA ASN A 741 3.75 25.24 -23.70
C ASN A 741 3.51 24.85 -25.17
N GLU A 742 4.58 24.72 -25.96
CA GLU A 742 4.49 24.38 -27.38
C GLU A 742 4.12 22.91 -27.62
N LEU A 743 4.26 22.06 -26.59
CA LEU A 743 3.91 20.64 -26.60
C LEU A 743 2.66 20.35 -25.78
N ASP A 744 2.14 21.33 -25.03
CA ASP A 744 0.86 21.20 -24.33
C ASP A 744 -0.27 21.48 -25.34
N PRO A 745 -1.18 20.52 -25.59
CA PRO A 745 -2.28 20.73 -26.53
C PRO A 745 -3.20 21.86 -26.04
N ALA A 746 -3.85 22.53 -26.99
CA ALA A 746 -4.86 23.52 -26.65
C ALA A 746 -6.05 22.85 -25.97
N TRP A 747 -6.76 23.59 -25.12
CA TRP A 747 -8.00 23.13 -24.50
C TRP A 747 -8.95 22.46 -25.51
N ASP A 748 -9.49 21.30 -25.12
CA ASP A 748 -10.35 20.43 -25.95
C ASP A 748 -9.67 19.74 -27.15
N GLU A 749 -8.33 19.66 -27.17
CA GLU A 749 -7.58 18.96 -28.21
C GLU A 749 -6.69 17.84 -27.66
N CYS A 750 -6.56 16.74 -28.41
CA CYS A 750 -5.54 15.73 -28.17
C CYS A 750 -4.21 16.14 -28.84
N PRO A 751 -3.06 15.61 -28.38
CA PRO A 751 -1.78 15.81 -29.05
C PRO A 751 -1.84 15.48 -30.55
N LEU A 752 -1.26 16.36 -31.38
CA LEU A 752 -1.17 16.16 -32.83
C LEU A 752 -0.41 14.86 -33.15
N ASP A 753 -0.78 14.18 -34.23
CA ASP A 753 -0.15 12.95 -34.74
C ASP A 753 -0.11 11.74 -33.77
N LYS A 754 -1.07 11.64 -32.83
CA LYS A 754 -1.07 10.62 -31.76
C LYS A 754 0.19 10.68 -30.89
N GLY A 755 0.72 11.88 -30.64
CA GLY A 755 1.82 12.09 -29.72
C GLY A 755 1.49 11.68 -28.28
N TYR A 756 2.51 11.67 -27.43
CA TYR A 756 2.31 11.48 -25.99
C TYR A 756 1.62 12.70 -25.37
N ALA A 757 0.81 12.43 -24.35
CA ALA A 757 0.14 13.46 -23.56
C ALA A 757 1.09 14.13 -22.56
N SER A 758 0.55 14.96 -21.67
CA SER A 758 1.26 15.64 -20.60
C SER A 758 0.55 15.41 -19.26
N LEU A 759 1.32 15.44 -18.17
CA LEU A 759 0.77 15.50 -16.81
C LEU A 759 0.67 16.96 -16.39
N THR A 760 -0.50 17.36 -15.91
CA THR A 760 -0.68 18.66 -15.24
C THR A 760 -1.25 18.52 -13.85
N VAL A 761 -0.74 19.31 -12.91
CA VAL A 761 -1.12 19.25 -11.49
C VAL A 761 -1.77 20.57 -11.07
N PRO A 762 -3.10 20.60 -10.87
CA PRO A 762 -3.82 21.78 -10.42
C PRO A 762 -3.66 21.98 -8.90
N CYS A 763 -3.43 23.23 -8.52
CA CYS A 763 -3.32 23.70 -7.15
C CYS A 763 -4.16 24.97 -6.96
N HIS A 764 -4.63 25.17 -5.73
CA HIS A 764 -5.20 26.43 -5.29
C HIS A 764 -4.17 27.57 -5.25
N ARG A 765 -4.64 28.81 -5.14
CA ARG A 765 -3.77 29.95 -4.84
C ARG A 765 -3.76 30.26 -3.36
N ARG A 766 -2.58 30.57 -2.84
CA ARG A 766 -2.38 30.90 -1.43
C ARG A 766 -3.25 32.06 -0.92
N ILE A 767 -3.59 33.03 -1.77
CA ILE A 767 -4.45 34.17 -1.43
C ILE A 767 -5.89 33.78 -1.08
N GLU A 768 -6.33 32.57 -1.46
CA GLU A 768 -7.69 32.08 -1.21
C GLU A 768 -7.89 31.62 0.25
N PHE A 769 -6.80 31.49 1.02
CA PHE A 769 -6.82 30.95 2.38
C PHE A 769 -6.19 31.89 3.42
N THR A 770 -6.70 31.82 4.65
CA THR A 770 -6.09 32.50 5.79
C THR A 770 -4.81 31.78 6.24
N ASP A 771 -3.92 32.50 6.93
CA ASP A 771 -2.70 31.91 7.48
C ASP A 771 -3.01 30.77 8.47
N GLU A 772 -4.09 30.93 9.25
CA GLU A 772 -4.60 29.93 10.19
C GLU A 772 -5.07 28.66 9.48
N TYR A 773 -5.81 28.79 8.38
CA TYR A 773 -6.23 27.65 7.56
C TYR A 773 -5.03 26.90 6.99
N MET A 774 -4.05 27.65 6.45
CA MET A 774 -2.86 27.07 5.86
C MET A 774 -2.03 26.32 6.91
N ALA A 775 -1.88 26.87 8.12
CA ALA A 775 -1.16 26.21 9.20
C ALA A 775 -1.84 24.93 9.70
N ALA A 776 -3.17 24.86 9.65
CA ALA A 776 -3.93 23.69 10.11
C ALA A 776 -4.03 22.58 9.04
N ASN A 777 -4.13 22.95 7.77
CA ASN A 777 -4.60 22.04 6.71
C ASN A 777 -3.58 21.77 5.62
N THR A 778 -2.41 22.43 5.66
CA THR A 778 -1.35 22.22 4.69
C THR A 778 -0.02 21.94 5.37
N THR A 779 0.84 21.21 4.68
CA THR A 779 2.20 20.94 5.12
C THR A 779 3.19 21.50 4.11
N ILE A 780 4.32 22.01 4.63
CA ILE A 780 5.50 22.20 3.81
C ILE A 780 6.12 20.81 3.63
N PRO A 781 6.47 20.39 2.41
CA PRO A 781 7.21 19.15 2.21
C PRO A 781 8.57 19.23 2.93
N THR A 782 8.66 18.64 4.13
CA THR A 782 9.91 18.55 4.89
C THR A 782 10.29 17.08 5.10
N GLU A 783 11.47 16.73 4.59
CA GLU A 783 12.23 15.48 4.78
C GLU A 783 11.49 14.15 4.49
N ARG A 784 11.78 13.55 3.33
CA ARG A 784 11.91 12.08 3.26
C ARG A 784 13.19 11.71 4.02
N SER A 785 13.08 10.88 5.05
CA SER A 785 14.19 10.02 5.49
C SER A 785 14.35 8.90 4.46
N GLY A 786 15.06 9.20 3.37
CA GLY A 786 15.32 8.27 2.28
C GLY A 786 16.63 8.59 1.59
#